data_AF-A0AAD8Z1K6-F1
#
_entry.id   AF-A0AAD8Z1K6-F1
#
_cell.length_a   1.000
_cell.length_b   1.000
_cell.length_c   1.000
_cell.angle_alpha   90.00
_cell.angle_beta   90.00
_cell.angle_gamma   90.00
#
_symmetry.space_group_name_H-M   'P 1'
#
loop_
_entity.id
_entity.type
_entity.pdbx_description
1 polymer ?
#
loop_
_entity_poly.entity_id
_entity_poly.type
_entity_poly.pdbx_seq_one_letter_code
_entity_poly.pdbx_strand_id
1 'polypeptide(L)'
;MVSVTQVMNTKKSATCQKDACISDVALLVVSSAAPNSIKALILTDGLIETVDSAVLCGLSNMSVLVLSNNVIFTIMDNAFQNLTVLRTLLMDHNRITSQSLDRSTFSCLSKLEILQLGNNALRVIDGSWFQNSKALKALFLEGNLLTSLNSTSFGSSDLRNLETLGLSDNLITYVGQDSFHNLPRLRSLDLSRNRLQNAPNAFSYLSWLSLLNLDLNRWNCTCELRELASFLNSYIQSPSKVLYNGQRMICERSDNPAIWTVLELTEANCAPANSNISVQVVAKGSSTPQHYIRDVAITAACSFLGGVGIMLGVLALVYRKLNKRITCWQVKTATEGQAAQATAQWDYSEDKEALSMCYALHNSNYKDHQPWNKDVSYDIPVNNQFICRNCCSANLETGYQESRWRRKTLLQRSNQMGIQHNRKDDWSSHAKSDQLKDTASLSRIKDVQRFTEKDDSNTYHFQTQENDPQHGVSQDLPTMRIQHLMDQEKEKREENRKDEEEGEGKNLKTVLGIFTKKQFTMLCVGVSLVVLLLIITVTSFVVTLNSDTGSSETLVLFPTDGDMLEFLLQNGEIKEKDGLSATWYHSANSKAEMNKALQSGAMILEADVNIQGHNTLNETNIPIMAHPPDIYSDNTLEEWLDTVLKSKKGIKLDFKSLQALEPSLDLLRKKNETGINRPVWLNADILHGPNVPNFWPVINATRFFGLIQTKFPDVTISPGWTVLYLPFYPNATYTQAMVEKMYDHVRHLPQKITFPVLAVMVKNGWPHLSWLLKQSSRFSLTLWQGSENPTVNDLLFIRDNSNPQRIYYDIYEPVLSQFKEAASKYHQNLFYHKPFLLFITKPAFQHCSEQKDRPRRFYPGGDIVDYFKPANNNGLNIQWETVTDRNSLLSILKDSPGGMLVIPVISGIDKPKFPVVEDSDPELPLQDCLELILASKNPWGIYLRVKSQTQLAVSLQLLQQAYDMGLLYHPTWLNMDIAHGIFNFQGYMTGQEFLRTINQIFPHVTVAPSWPQEALDQGYTLQLVKDMIKLFQGTWQDVSLQLQAVYLERSETRFKSLLQNQPRFSLTVEHRTGKEGLSGGNHSVTSLHKGYRELTFYNMANSYKNNFGSTDYAFN
;
A
#
# COMPACT_ATOMS: atom_id res chain seq x y z
N MET A 1 -22.71 17.13 -41.62
CA MET A 1 -23.75 16.86 -42.65
C MET A 1 -24.10 15.38 -42.60
N VAL A 2 -25.35 15.02 -42.94
CA VAL A 2 -25.84 13.64 -43.13
C VAL A 2 -25.90 12.77 -41.86
N SER A 3 -26.78 11.77 -41.89
CA SER A 3 -27.21 10.89 -40.80
C SER A 3 -26.96 9.43 -41.14
N VAL A 4 -26.79 8.58 -40.12
CA VAL A 4 -27.49 7.28 -40.07
C VAL A 4 -28.22 7.22 -38.73
N THR A 5 -29.52 6.95 -38.77
CA THR A 5 -30.45 7.16 -37.64
C THR A 5 -30.93 5.85 -37.01
N GLN A 6 -31.06 5.88 -35.68
CA GLN A 6 -32.08 5.19 -34.87
C GLN A 6 -32.32 3.67 -35.09
N VAL A 7 -31.83 2.88 -34.13
CA VAL A 7 -32.74 2.07 -33.31
C VAL A 7 -32.46 2.40 -31.84
N MET A 8 -33.45 2.90 -31.12
CA MET A 8 -33.43 3.04 -29.65
C MET A 8 -33.98 1.72 -29.03
N ASN A 9 -33.88 1.40 -27.74
CA ASN A 9 -33.88 2.27 -26.58
C ASN A 9 -33.41 1.53 -25.31
N THR A 10 -32.38 2.02 -24.60
CA THR A 10 -32.09 1.76 -23.16
C THR A 10 -30.81 2.51 -22.76
N LYS A 11 -30.66 2.87 -21.47
CA LYS A 11 -29.43 3.50 -20.94
C LYS A 11 -28.25 2.53 -21.05
N LYS A 12 -27.14 2.99 -21.62
CA LYS A 12 -25.92 2.20 -21.87
C LYS A 12 -24.69 3.09 -21.72
N SER A 13 -23.67 2.60 -21.00
CA SER A 13 -22.48 3.37 -20.61
C SER A 13 -21.20 2.54 -20.78
N ALA A 14 -20.15 3.19 -21.28
CA ALA A 14 -18.78 2.70 -21.22
C ALA A 14 -17.89 3.85 -20.75
N THR A 15 -17.11 3.62 -19.71
CA THR A 15 -16.19 4.61 -19.13
C THR A 15 -14.77 4.18 -19.43
N CYS A 16 -14.14 4.84 -20.41
CA CYS A 16 -12.75 4.61 -20.79
C CYS A 16 -11.86 5.76 -20.34
N GLN A 17 -10.83 5.44 -19.55
CA GLN A 17 -9.67 6.27 -19.27
C GLN A 17 -8.50 5.75 -20.14
N LYS A 18 -7.41 6.53 -20.34
CA LYS A 18 -6.40 6.29 -21.40
C LYS A 18 -5.86 4.86 -21.51
N ASP A 19 -5.74 4.17 -20.38
CA ASP A 19 -5.17 2.83 -20.28
C ASP A 19 -6.19 1.77 -19.81
N ALA A 20 -7.47 2.11 -19.60
CA ALA A 20 -8.49 1.10 -19.26
C ALA A 20 -9.94 1.50 -19.50
N CYS A 21 -10.79 0.50 -19.75
CA CYS A 21 -12.24 0.68 -19.94
C CYS A 21 -13.06 -0.19 -18.98
N ILE A 22 -14.12 0.37 -18.41
CA ILE A 22 -15.26 -0.38 -17.85
C ILE A 22 -16.41 -0.23 -18.84
N SER A 23 -17.11 -1.32 -19.17
CA SER A 23 -18.36 -1.21 -19.94
C SER A 23 -19.42 -2.18 -19.47
N ASP A 24 -20.63 -1.62 -19.29
CA ASP A 24 -21.86 -2.38 -19.03
C ASP A 24 -22.49 -2.90 -20.34
N VAL A 25 -21.73 -2.95 -21.44
CA VAL A 25 -22.18 -3.46 -22.75
C VAL A 25 -21.02 -3.95 -23.63
N ALA A 26 -21.01 -5.24 -23.97
CA ALA A 26 -20.10 -5.78 -25.00
C ALA A 26 -20.12 -4.99 -26.34
N LEU A 27 -21.31 -4.53 -26.76
CA LEU A 27 -21.56 -3.86 -28.05
C LEU A 27 -20.80 -2.54 -28.26
N LEU A 28 -20.25 -1.92 -27.20
CA LEU A 28 -19.47 -0.68 -27.32
C LEU A 28 -18.00 -0.94 -27.73
N VAL A 29 -17.45 -2.11 -27.41
CA VAL A 29 -16.07 -2.50 -27.78
C VAL A 29 -15.97 -2.86 -29.28
N VAL A 30 -17.04 -3.39 -29.87
CA VAL A 30 -17.12 -3.85 -31.27
C VAL A 30 -16.89 -2.73 -32.30
N SER A 31 -17.08 -1.46 -31.92
CA SER A 31 -17.11 -0.31 -32.84
C SER A 31 -15.78 0.45 -32.99
N SER A 32 -14.63 -0.24 -32.98
CA SER A 32 -13.28 0.31 -33.27
C SER A 32 -12.78 1.46 -32.36
N ALA A 33 -13.46 1.72 -31.24
CA ALA A 33 -13.23 2.88 -30.38
C ALA A 33 -12.30 2.64 -29.18
N ALA A 34 -11.92 1.38 -28.91
CA ALA A 34 -11.04 1.00 -27.81
C ALA A 34 -9.56 1.16 -28.24
N PRO A 35 -8.78 2.13 -27.72
CA PRO A 35 -7.42 2.37 -28.17
C PRO A 35 -6.45 1.27 -27.74
N ASN A 36 -5.47 0.97 -28.61
CA ASN A 36 -4.42 -0.04 -28.37
C ASN A 36 -3.51 0.26 -27.15
N SER A 37 -3.69 1.40 -26.47
CA SER A 37 -3.04 1.73 -25.20
C SER A 37 -3.60 0.95 -24.01
N ILE A 38 -4.81 0.39 -24.11
CA ILE A 38 -5.51 -0.28 -23.00
C ILE A 38 -4.67 -1.41 -22.38
N LYS A 39 -4.49 -1.30 -21.07
CA LYS A 39 -3.81 -2.24 -20.17
C LYS A 39 -4.79 -2.99 -19.25
N ALA A 40 -6.01 -2.47 -19.03
CA ALA A 40 -7.08 -3.25 -18.39
C ALA A 40 -8.48 -3.06 -19.00
N LEU A 41 -9.25 -4.14 -19.00
CA LEU A 41 -10.65 -4.15 -19.43
C LEU A 41 -11.50 -4.91 -18.41
N ILE A 42 -12.57 -4.26 -17.94
CA ILE A 42 -13.58 -4.86 -17.08
C ILE A 42 -14.91 -4.84 -17.83
N LEU A 43 -15.46 -6.03 -18.06
CA LEU A 43 -16.77 -6.27 -18.65
C LEU A 43 -17.53 -7.22 -17.72
N THR A 44 -18.49 -6.73 -16.97
CA THR A 44 -19.28 -7.50 -15.98
C THR A 44 -20.76 -7.15 -16.14
N ASP A 45 -21.24 -7.13 -17.39
CA ASP A 45 -22.56 -6.61 -17.75
C ASP A 45 -23.71 -7.62 -17.52
N GLY A 46 -23.38 -8.87 -17.19
CA GLY A 46 -24.36 -9.94 -16.97
C GLY A 46 -24.94 -10.54 -18.26
N LEU A 47 -24.50 -10.06 -19.43
CA LEU A 47 -25.08 -10.31 -20.74
C LEU A 47 -24.08 -10.83 -21.78
N ILE A 48 -22.76 -10.79 -21.52
CA ILE A 48 -21.78 -11.40 -22.44
C ILE A 48 -21.99 -12.92 -22.48
N GLU A 49 -22.42 -13.43 -23.63
CA GLU A 49 -22.62 -14.87 -23.90
C GLU A 49 -21.42 -15.54 -24.56
N THR A 50 -20.64 -14.78 -25.33
CA THR A 50 -19.53 -15.28 -26.14
C THR A 50 -18.31 -14.36 -26.11
N VAL A 51 -17.10 -14.93 -26.23
CA VAL A 51 -15.84 -14.18 -26.35
C VAL A 51 -15.21 -14.47 -27.71
N ASP A 52 -14.98 -13.43 -28.52
CA ASP A 52 -14.45 -13.53 -29.88
C ASP A 52 -13.16 -12.72 -30.06
N SER A 53 -12.21 -13.31 -30.78
CA SER A 53 -10.99 -12.68 -31.30
C SER A 53 -11.26 -11.34 -31.99
N ALA A 54 -12.36 -11.19 -32.72
CA ALA A 54 -12.72 -9.95 -33.41
C ALA A 54 -12.91 -8.77 -32.44
N VAL A 55 -13.40 -9.03 -31.23
CA VAL A 55 -13.62 -8.01 -30.17
C VAL A 55 -12.32 -7.67 -29.44
N LEU A 56 -11.40 -8.64 -29.31
CA LEU A 56 -10.16 -8.49 -28.53
C LEU A 56 -8.92 -8.16 -29.36
N CYS A 57 -9.00 -8.22 -30.70
CA CYS A 57 -7.86 -8.13 -31.61
C CYS A 57 -7.00 -6.84 -31.47
N GLY A 58 -7.60 -5.70 -31.09
CA GLY A 58 -6.87 -4.44 -30.89
C GLY A 58 -6.10 -4.34 -29.57
N LEU A 59 -6.45 -5.16 -28.57
CA LEU A 59 -6.08 -4.97 -27.15
C LEU A 59 -4.72 -5.60 -26.78
N SER A 60 -3.76 -5.56 -27.69
CA SER A 60 -2.47 -6.27 -27.58
C SER A 60 -1.57 -5.85 -26.40
N ASN A 61 -1.84 -4.71 -25.76
CA ASN A 61 -1.11 -4.18 -24.60
C ASN A 61 -1.77 -4.54 -23.24
N MET A 62 -2.83 -5.36 -23.24
CA MET A 62 -3.64 -5.62 -22.06
C MET A 62 -2.95 -6.54 -21.05
N SER A 63 -2.86 -6.09 -19.80
CA SER A 63 -2.28 -6.81 -18.65
C SER A 63 -3.34 -7.44 -17.74
N VAL A 64 -4.56 -6.91 -17.69
CA VAL A 64 -5.66 -7.43 -16.86
C VAL A 64 -6.95 -7.47 -17.67
N LEU A 65 -7.64 -8.61 -17.66
CA LEU A 65 -8.96 -8.78 -18.29
C LEU A 65 -9.93 -9.41 -17.29
N VAL A 66 -11.04 -8.73 -17.02
CA VAL A 66 -12.12 -9.20 -16.14
C VAL A 66 -13.39 -9.37 -16.97
N LEU A 67 -13.83 -10.61 -17.09
CA LEU A 67 -15.07 -11.05 -17.72
C LEU A 67 -15.99 -11.76 -16.71
N SER A 68 -15.74 -11.59 -15.41
CA SER A 68 -16.48 -12.25 -14.33
C SER A 68 -17.94 -11.77 -14.25
N ASN A 69 -18.83 -12.60 -13.71
CA ASN A 69 -20.26 -12.27 -13.52
C ASN A 69 -20.99 -11.95 -14.85
N ASN A 70 -20.75 -12.73 -15.89
CA ASN A 70 -21.50 -12.70 -17.15
C ASN A 70 -22.23 -14.03 -17.38
N VAL A 71 -22.66 -14.29 -18.62
CA VAL A 71 -23.33 -15.54 -19.02
C VAL A 71 -22.50 -16.32 -20.04
N ILE A 72 -21.17 -16.13 -20.07
CA ILE A 72 -20.27 -16.64 -21.11
C ILE A 72 -20.34 -18.16 -21.12
N PHE A 73 -20.80 -18.73 -22.23
CA PHE A 73 -20.81 -20.18 -22.45
C PHE A 73 -19.96 -20.60 -23.65
N THR A 74 -19.57 -19.68 -24.54
CA THR A 74 -18.67 -19.96 -25.68
C THR A 74 -17.46 -19.03 -25.64
N ILE A 75 -16.26 -19.59 -25.82
CA ILE A 75 -15.05 -18.84 -26.17
C ILE A 75 -14.67 -19.34 -27.56
N MET A 76 -14.46 -18.43 -28.51
CA MET A 76 -14.10 -18.81 -29.89
C MET A 76 -12.60 -19.12 -30.01
N ASP A 77 -12.25 -19.95 -30.99
CA ASP A 77 -10.88 -20.24 -31.38
C ASP A 77 -10.04 -18.96 -31.45
N ASN A 78 -8.84 -18.96 -30.85
CA ASN A 78 -7.93 -17.82 -30.84
C ASN A 78 -8.47 -16.52 -30.19
N ALA A 79 -9.56 -16.55 -29.40
CA ALA A 79 -10.15 -15.35 -28.77
C ALA A 79 -9.13 -14.45 -28.04
N PHE A 80 -8.15 -15.04 -27.36
CA PHE A 80 -7.14 -14.32 -26.59
C PHE A 80 -5.78 -14.17 -27.32
N GLN A 81 -5.69 -14.47 -28.62
CA GLN A 81 -4.43 -14.60 -29.37
C GLN A 81 -3.52 -13.37 -29.31
N ASN A 82 -4.09 -12.16 -29.37
CA ASN A 82 -3.29 -10.93 -29.37
C ASN A 82 -2.88 -10.47 -27.96
N LEU A 83 -3.41 -11.06 -26.88
CA LEU A 83 -3.23 -10.61 -25.49
C LEU A 83 -1.92 -11.12 -24.86
N THR A 84 -0.82 -11.03 -25.60
CA THR A 84 0.46 -11.69 -25.28
C THR A 84 1.14 -11.21 -23.98
N VAL A 85 0.71 -10.07 -23.42
CA VAL A 85 1.23 -9.49 -22.18
C VAL A 85 0.29 -9.61 -20.98
N LEU A 86 -0.84 -10.31 -21.12
CA LEU A 86 -1.84 -10.48 -20.07
C LEU A 86 -1.26 -11.24 -18.87
N ARG A 87 -1.36 -10.67 -17.67
CA ARG A 87 -0.96 -11.27 -16.39
C ARG A 87 -2.14 -11.81 -15.58
N THR A 88 -3.33 -11.23 -15.73
CA THR A 88 -4.52 -11.60 -14.94
C THR A 88 -5.73 -11.77 -15.85
N LEU A 89 -6.39 -12.92 -15.78
CA LEU A 89 -7.64 -13.22 -16.47
C LEU A 89 -8.66 -13.76 -15.47
N LEU A 90 -9.72 -12.98 -15.21
CA LEU A 90 -10.83 -13.37 -14.35
C LEU A 90 -12.07 -13.63 -15.21
N MET A 91 -12.64 -14.82 -15.11
CA MET A 91 -13.83 -15.26 -15.86
C MET A 91 -14.77 -16.10 -14.97
N ASP A 92 -14.72 -15.88 -13.66
CA ASP A 92 -15.58 -16.55 -12.68
C ASP A 92 -17.05 -16.13 -12.77
N HIS A 93 -17.94 -16.90 -12.13
CA HIS A 93 -19.39 -16.62 -12.12
C HIS A 93 -19.95 -16.49 -13.55
N ASN A 94 -19.74 -17.52 -14.35
CA ASN A 94 -20.10 -17.59 -15.77
C ASN A 94 -20.70 -18.98 -16.10
N ARG A 95 -20.80 -19.33 -17.39
CA ARG A 95 -21.40 -20.59 -17.88
C ARG A 95 -20.43 -21.41 -18.74
N ILE A 96 -19.12 -21.19 -18.59
CA ILE A 96 -18.08 -21.80 -19.42
C ILE A 96 -18.10 -23.32 -19.18
N THR A 97 -18.16 -24.08 -20.26
CA THR A 97 -18.13 -25.55 -20.22
C THR A 97 -16.73 -26.06 -20.59
N SER A 98 -16.39 -27.30 -20.23
CA SER A 98 -15.10 -27.89 -20.63
C SER A 98 -14.97 -28.07 -22.16
N GLN A 99 -16.08 -28.05 -22.91
CA GLN A 99 -16.11 -28.03 -24.37
C GLN A 99 -15.82 -26.65 -24.96
N SER A 100 -15.94 -25.59 -24.15
CA SER A 100 -15.67 -24.19 -24.51
C SER A 100 -14.20 -23.79 -24.30
N LEU A 101 -13.33 -24.75 -23.95
CA LEU A 101 -11.91 -24.57 -23.67
C LEU A 101 -11.11 -25.63 -24.43
N ASP A 102 -10.06 -25.20 -25.12
CA ASP A 102 -9.20 -26.03 -25.96
C ASP A 102 -7.72 -25.65 -25.82
N ARG A 103 -6.83 -26.30 -26.58
CA ARG A 103 -5.39 -25.99 -26.59
C ARG A 103 -5.08 -24.59 -27.15
N SER A 104 -5.87 -24.09 -28.10
CA SER A 104 -5.70 -22.74 -28.69
C SER A 104 -6.05 -21.63 -27.69
N THR A 105 -7.04 -21.87 -26.82
CA THR A 105 -7.72 -20.86 -25.99
C THR A 105 -6.74 -19.96 -25.25
N PHE A 106 -5.88 -20.52 -24.38
CA PHE A 106 -4.88 -19.73 -23.63
C PHE A 106 -3.48 -19.77 -24.27
N SER A 107 -3.34 -20.29 -25.50
CA SER A 107 -2.04 -20.59 -26.14
C SER A 107 -1.08 -19.41 -26.27
N CYS A 108 -1.59 -18.19 -26.33
CA CYS A 108 -0.79 -16.97 -26.49
C CYS A 108 -0.53 -16.22 -25.17
N LEU A 109 -1.15 -16.66 -24.06
CA LEU A 109 -1.11 -15.99 -22.75
C LEU A 109 0.15 -16.34 -21.95
N SER A 110 1.31 -16.19 -22.59
CA SER A 110 2.62 -16.63 -22.04
C SER A 110 3.03 -15.97 -20.72
N LYS A 111 2.49 -14.79 -20.41
CA LYS A 111 2.74 -14.02 -19.17
C LYS A 111 1.62 -14.13 -18.13
N LEU A 112 0.63 -15.00 -18.33
CA LEU A 112 -0.50 -15.14 -17.41
C LEU A 112 -0.04 -15.71 -16.07
N GLU A 113 -0.23 -14.97 -14.98
CA GLU A 113 0.16 -15.34 -13.61
C GLU A 113 -1.05 -15.79 -12.77
N ILE A 114 -2.23 -15.22 -13.02
CA ILE A 114 -3.47 -15.52 -12.30
C ILE A 114 -4.58 -15.81 -13.31
N LEU A 115 -5.22 -16.97 -13.17
CA LEU A 115 -6.40 -17.36 -13.94
C LEU A 115 -7.53 -17.79 -12.99
N GLN A 116 -8.69 -17.13 -13.09
CA GLN A 116 -9.86 -17.45 -12.28
C GLN A 116 -11.04 -17.89 -13.16
N LEU A 117 -11.47 -19.14 -12.92
CA LEU A 117 -12.50 -19.90 -13.64
C LEU A 117 -13.55 -20.47 -12.67
N GLY A 118 -13.57 -20.01 -11.42
CA GLY A 118 -14.52 -20.47 -10.41
C GLY A 118 -15.98 -20.20 -10.77
N ASN A 119 -16.92 -20.92 -10.16
CA ASN A 119 -18.37 -20.75 -10.37
C ASN A 119 -18.76 -20.77 -11.86
N ASN A 120 -18.40 -21.87 -12.54
CA ASN A 120 -18.65 -22.14 -13.96
C ASN A 120 -19.20 -23.57 -14.16
N ALA A 121 -19.34 -24.01 -15.41
CA ALA A 121 -19.91 -25.32 -15.77
C ALA A 121 -18.85 -26.35 -16.21
N LEU A 122 -17.59 -26.22 -15.78
CA LEU A 122 -16.50 -27.13 -16.12
C LEU A 122 -16.74 -28.51 -15.47
N ARG A 123 -16.58 -29.59 -16.27
CA ARG A 123 -16.82 -30.99 -15.85
C ARG A 123 -15.56 -31.85 -15.81
N VAL A 124 -14.55 -31.44 -16.58
CA VAL A 124 -13.19 -31.97 -16.60
C VAL A 124 -12.20 -30.81 -16.66
N ILE A 125 -10.94 -31.08 -16.31
CA ILE A 125 -9.79 -30.25 -16.67
C ILE A 125 -9.00 -31.03 -17.73
N ASP A 126 -8.55 -30.36 -18.79
CA ASP A 126 -7.56 -30.90 -19.74
C ASP A 126 -6.28 -30.05 -19.67
N GLY A 127 -5.14 -30.68 -19.40
CA GLY A 127 -3.88 -29.97 -19.23
C GLY A 127 -3.42 -29.23 -20.49
N SER A 128 -3.93 -29.56 -21.68
CA SER A 128 -3.56 -28.91 -22.94
C SER A 128 -4.05 -27.46 -23.04
N TRP A 129 -5.09 -27.09 -22.28
CA TRP A 129 -5.53 -25.69 -22.14
C TRP A 129 -4.40 -24.76 -21.68
N PHE A 130 -3.52 -25.25 -20.80
CA PHE A 130 -2.49 -24.46 -20.13
C PHE A 130 -1.09 -24.66 -20.71
N GLN A 131 -0.95 -25.28 -21.90
CA GLN A 131 0.33 -25.76 -22.42
C GLN A 131 1.42 -24.67 -22.51
N ASN A 132 1.03 -23.42 -22.81
CA ASN A 132 1.92 -22.28 -22.94
C ASN A 132 1.88 -21.28 -21.75
N SER A 133 0.97 -21.47 -20.79
CA SER A 133 0.76 -20.56 -19.65
C SER A 133 1.80 -20.76 -18.54
N LYS A 134 3.09 -20.81 -18.89
CA LYS A 134 4.18 -21.21 -17.99
C LYS A 134 4.48 -20.22 -16.86
N ALA A 135 4.00 -18.98 -16.99
CA ALA A 135 4.05 -17.98 -15.93
C ALA A 135 2.98 -18.18 -14.83
N LEU A 136 2.02 -19.09 -15.03
CA LEU A 136 0.84 -19.23 -14.17
C LEU A 136 1.24 -19.67 -12.77
N LYS A 137 0.87 -18.87 -11.77
CA LYS A 137 1.18 -19.06 -10.36
C LYS A 137 -0.05 -19.37 -9.51
N ALA A 138 -1.23 -18.90 -9.91
CA ALA A 138 -2.50 -19.18 -9.26
C ALA A 138 -3.59 -19.60 -10.26
N LEU A 139 -4.30 -20.68 -9.95
CA LEU A 139 -5.43 -21.20 -10.72
C LEU A 139 -6.63 -21.49 -9.80
N PHE A 140 -7.76 -20.86 -10.10
CA PHE A 140 -9.00 -20.94 -9.32
C PHE A 140 -10.11 -21.62 -10.13
N LEU A 141 -10.62 -22.74 -9.65
CA LEU A 141 -11.60 -23.62 -10.31
C LEU A 141 -12.73 -24.05 -9.34
N GLU A 142 -12.89 -23.35 -8.22
CA GLU A 142 -13.93 -23.55 -7.20
C GLU A 142 -15.36 -23.51 -7.78
N GLY A 143 -16.35 -24.10 -7.12
CA GLY A 143 -17.76 -23.96 -7.51
C GLY A 143 -18.12 -24.50 -8.90
N ASN A 144 -17.36 -25.47 -9.42
CA ASN A 144 -17.57 -26.08 -10.75
C ASN A 144 -18.22 -27.47 -10.64
N LEU A 145 -18.32 -28.18 -11.77
CA LEU A 145 -18.94 -29.51 -11.88
C LEU A 145 -17.90 -30.63 -12.11
N LEU A 146 -16.64 -30.41 -11.71
CA LEU A 146 -15.53 -31.36 -11.94
C LEU A 146 -15.78 -32.67 -11.18
N THR A 147 -15.66 -33.82 -11.85
CA THR A 147 -16.01 -35.13 -11.26
C THR A 147 -14.82 -36.02 -10.89
N SER A 148 -13.66 -35.81 -11.50
CA SER A 148 -12.43 -36.56 -11.20
C SER A 148 -11.20 -35.79 -11.65
N LEU A 149 -10.05 -36.12 -11.05
CA LEU A 149 -8.73 -35.67 -11.49
C LEU A 149 -7.89 -36.89 -11.87
N ASN A 150 -7.12 -36.79 -12.94
CA ASN A 150 -6.26 -37.86 -13.43
C ASN A 150 -5.01 -37.28 -14.12
N SER A 151 -4.11 -38.15 -14.61
CA SER A 151 -2.84 -37.74 -15.24
C SER A 151 -3.00 -36.80 -16.45
N THR A 152 -4.14 -36.77 -17.14
CA THR A 152 -4.39 -35.82 -18.24
C THR A 152 -4.81 -34.42 -17.78
N SER A 153 -5.29 -34.28 -16.53
CA SER A 153 -5.81 -33.01 -16.01
C SER A 153 -4.76 -31.90 -15.95
N PHE A 154 -3.51 -32.24 -15.65
CA PHE A 154 -2.37 -31.32 -15.71
C PHE A 154 -1.14 -31.89 -16.46
N GLY A 155 -1.16 -33.17 -16.88
CA GLY A 155 0.00 -33.83 -17.51
C GLY A 155 0.42 -33.27 -18.87
N SER A 156 -0.48 -32.58 -19.57
CA SER A 156 -0.20 -31.94 -20.87
C SER A 156 0.39 -30.52 -20.78
N SER A 157 0.57 -29.96 -19.56
CA SER A 157 1.13 -28.63 -19.33
C SER A 157 2.35 -28.64 -18.40
N ASP A 158 3.22 -27.65 -18.59
CA ASP A 158 4.51 -27.48 -17.90
C ASP A 158 4.37 -26.43 -16.79
N LEU A 159 3.35 -26.59 -15.93
CA LEU A 159 2.92 -25.64 -14.88
C LEU A 159 3.85 -25.61 -13.65
N ARG A 160 5.17 -25.58 -13.88
CA ARG A 160 6.20 -25.62 -12.83
C ARG A 160 6.20 -24.43 -11.89
N ASN A 161 5.53 -23.33 -12.25
CA ASN A 161 5.43 -22.12 -11.43
C ASN A 161 4.11 -22.01 -10.67
N LEU A 162 3.18 -22.97 -10.83
CA LEU A 162 1.91 -22.94 -10.13
C LEU A 162 2.15 -23.17 -8.64
N GLU A 163 1.88 -22.14 -7.83
CA GLU A 163 2.04 -22.18 -6.38
C GLU A 163 0.69 -22.46 -5.69
N THR A 164 -0.44 -22.01 -6.27
CA THR A 164 -1.81 -22.21 -5.75
C THR A 164 -2.77 -22.82 -6.78
N LEU A 165 -3.56 -23.80 -6.31
CA LEU A 165 -4.65 -24.45 -7.03
C LEU A 165 -5.88 -24.64 -6.13
N GLY A 166 -6.96 -23.90 -6.43
CA GLY A 166 -8.28 -24.07 -5.80
C GLY A 166 -9.21 -24.96 -6.63
N LEU A 167 -9.69 -26.07 -6.06
CA LEU A 167 -10.56 -27.07 -6.70
C LEU A 167 -11.79 -27.38 -5.82
N SER A 168 -12.20 -26.39 -5.05
CA SER A 168 -13.18 -26.39 -3.97
C SER A 168 -14.63 -26.44 -4.46
N ASP A 169 -15.59 -26.81 -3.61
CA ASP A 169 -17.04 -26.76 -3.93
C ASP A 169 -17.38 -27.41 -5.29
N ASN A 170 -16.83 -28.60 -5.54
CA ASN A 170 -16.93 -29.33 -6.80
C ASN A 170 -17.53 -30.74 -6.58
N LEU A 171 -17.55 -31.58 -7.61
CA LEU A 171 -18.16 -32.92 -7.58
C LEU A 171 -17.12 -34.07 -7.57
N ILE A 172 -15.85 -33.77 -7.25
CA ILE A 172 -14.73 -34.69 -7.48
C ILE A 172 -14.86 -35.91 -6.56
N THR A 173 -14.94 -37.11 -7.12
CA THR A 173 -15.05 -38.37 -6.35
C THR A 173 -13.72 -39.11 -6.19
N TYR A 174 -12.78 -38.85 -7.09
CA TYR A 174 -11.49 -39.55 -7.18
C TYR A 174 -10.38 -38.62 -7.69
N VAL A 175 -9.18 -38.78 -7.13
CA VAL A 175 -7.93 -38.18 -7.62
C VAL A 175 -6.94 -39.31 -7.91
N GLY A 176 -6.49 -39.42 -9.16
CA GLY A 176 -5.48 -40.41 -9.56
C GLY A 176 -4.07 -40.06 -9.08
N GLN A 177 -3.23 -41.07 -8.89
CA GLN A 177 -1.88 -40.94 -8.34
C GLN A 177 -1.01 -39.88 -9.04
N ASP A 178 -1.03 -39.82 -10.37
CA ASP A 178 -0.18 -38.89 -11.15
C ASP A 178 -0.85 -37.55 -11.49
N SER A 179 -2.04 -37.26 -10.92
CA SER A 179 -2.83 -36.06 -11.28
C SER A 179 -2.06 -34.74 -11.10
N PHE A 180 -1.19 -34.67 -10.09
CA PHE A 180 -0.43 -33.47 -9.73
C PHE A 180 1.07 -33.57 -10.05
N HIS A 181 1.51 -34.59 -10.81
CA HIS A 181 2.93 -34.85 -11.09
C HIS A 181 3.68 -33.64 -11.69
N ASN A 182 3.01 -32.86 -12.56
CA ASN A 182 3.58 -31.69 -13.22
C ASN A 182 3.53 -30.39 -12.40
N LEU A 183 3.11 -30.42 -11.12
CA LEU A 183 2.96 -29.24 -10.26
C LEU A 183 4.00 -29.19 -9.10
N PRO A 184 5.32 -29.31 -9.36
CA PRO A 184 6.32 -29.55 -8.31
C PRO A 184 6.53 -28.38 -7.32
N ARG A 185 6.10 -27.16 -7.68
CA ARG A 185 6.17 -25.96 -6.81
C ARG A 185 4.87 -25.67 -6.07
N LEU A 186 3.83 -26.49 -6.22
CA LEU A 186 2.54 -26.24 -5.60
C LEU A 186 2.68 -26.22 -4.08
N ARG A 187 2.59 -25.03 -3.50
CA ARG A 187 2.56 -24.79 -2.06
C ARG A 187 1.16 -24.99 -1.50
N SER A 188 0.16 -24.81 -2.37
CA SER A 188 -1.23 -24.60 -2.01
C SER A 188 -2.17 -25.45 -2.85
N LEU A 189 -2.89 -26.36 -2.18
CA LEU A 189 -3.95 -27.18 -2.78
C LEU A 189 -5.19 -27.20 -1.89
N ASP A 190 -6.33 -26.90 -2.49
CA ASP A 190 -7.62 -27.00 -1.84
C ASP A 190 -8.59 -27.88 -2.64
N LEU A 191 -9.13 -28.89 -1.98
CA LEU A 191 -10.02 -29.92 -2.51
C LEU A 191 -11.23 -30.16 -1.59
N SER A 192 -11.48 -29.28 -0.63
CA SER A 192 -12.56 -29.44 0.34
C SER A 192 -13.94 -29.10 -0.27
N ARG A 193 -15.03 -29.60 0.35
CA ARG A 193 -16.41 -29.56 -0.20
C ARG A 193 -16.49 -30.23 -1.58
N ASN A 194 -15.92 -31.42 -1.67
CA ASN A 194 -16.02 -32.33 -2.82
C ASN A 194 -16.72 -33.62 -2.42
N ARG A 195 -16.60 -34.68 -3.23
CA ARG A 195 -17.21 -36.00 -2.99
C ARG A 195 -16.14 -37.11 -2.88
N LEU A 196 -14.92 -36.75 -2.50
CA LEU A 196 -13.78 -37.67 -2.48
C LEU A 196 -14.05 -38.82 -1.53
N GLN A 197 -13.98 -40.04 -2.06
CA GLN A 197 -14.05 -41.28 -1.28
C GLN A 197 -12.64 -41.83 -1.03
N ASN A 198 -11.83 -41.91 -2.09
CA ASN A 198 -10.43 -42.37 -2.10
C ASN A 198 -9.53 -41.42 -2.91
N ALA A 199 -8.28 -41.26 -2.50
CA ALA A 199 -7.24 -40.51 -3.23
C ALA A 199 -5.84 -41.12 -3.01
N PRO A 200 -5.53 -42.30 -3.60
CA PRO A 200 -4.30 -43.04 -3.33
C PRO A 200 -3.06 -42.32 -3.93
N ASN A 201 -2.07 -42.06 -3.08
CA ASN A 201 -0.74 -41.47 -3.38
C ASN A 201 -0.69 -40.16 -4.20
N ALA A 202 -1.83 -39.54 -4.55
CA ALA A 202 -1.93 -38.38 -5.44
C ALA A 202 -1.06 -37.17 -5.02
N PHE A 203 -0.86 -37.00 -3.71
CA PHE A 203 -0.14 -35.88 -3.12
C PHE A 203 1.38 -36.13 -2.97
N SER A 204 1.86 -37.35 -3.26
CA SER A 204 3.26 -37.76 -3.02
C SER A 204 4.30 -36.95 -3.80
N TYR A 205 3.96 -36.50 -5.01
CA TYR A 205 4.82 -35.64 -5.83
C TYR A 205 4.92 -34.19 -5.33
N LEU A 206 3.99 -33.75 -4.48
CA LEU A 206 3.85 -32.35 -4.06
C LEU A 206 4.77 -32.02 -2.87
N SER A 207 6.08 -32.14 -3.10
CA SER A 207 7.10 -31.95 -2.05
C SER A 207 7.00 -30.59 -1.33
N TRP A 208 6.73 -29.52 -2.07
CA TRP A 208 6.63 -28.14 -1.58
C TRP A 208 5.26 -27.77 -0.99
N LEU A 209 4.27 -28.68 -0.99
CA LEU A 209 2.93 -28.41 -0.46
C LEU A 209 3.00 -28.08 1.02
N SER A 210 2.68 -26.84 1.39
CA SER A 210 2.67 -26.34 2.77
C SER A 210 1.27 -26.28 3.33
N LEU A 211 0.22 -26.13 2.52
CA LEU A 211 -1.17 -26.16 2.98
C LEU A 211 -2.03 -27.01 2.04
N LEU A 212 -2.79 -27.92 2.66
CA LEU A 212 -3.71 -28.87 2.04
C LEU A 212 -5.06 -28.77 2.75
N ASN A 213 -6.15 -28.62 2.01
CA ASN A 213 -7.50 -28.68 2.56
C ASN A 213 -8.32 -29.80 1.92
N LEU A 214 -8.86 -30.68 2.77
CA LEU A 214 -9.60 -31.91 2.41
C LEU A 214 -10.91 -32.08 3.22
N ASP A 215 -11.28 -31.09 4.03
CA ASP A 215 -12.50 -31.04 4.84
C ASP A 215 -13.79 -31.18 4.00
N LEU A 216 -14.89 -31.60 4.63
CA LEU A 216 -16.21 -31.72 4.00
C LEU A 216 -16.22 -32.58 2.71
N ASN A 217 -15.49 -33.70 2.73
CA ASN A 217 -15.49 -34.75 1.71
C ASN A 217 -16.23 -36.01 2.21
N ARG A 218 -16.28 -37.08 1.39
CA ARG A 218 -17.11 -38.29 1.61
C ARG A 218 -16.25 -39.53 1.82
N TRP A 219 -15.31 -39.45 2.76
CA TRP A 219 -14.24 -40.43 2.92
C TRP A 219 -14.77 -41.84 3.21
N ASN A 220 -14.27 -42.81 2.45
CA ASN A 220 -14.58 -44.23 2.63
C ASN A 220 -13.39 -44.89 3.34
N CYS A 221 -13.43 -44.98 4.66
CA CYS A 221 -12.34 -45.44 5.52
C CYS A 221 -12.21 -46.97 5.53
N THR A 222 -12.11 -47.56 4.34
CA THR A 222 -11.74 -48.95 4.13
C THR A 222 -10.22 -49.11 4.17
N CYS A 223 -9.76 -50.35 4.17
CA CYS A 223 -8.33 -50.67 4.10
C CYS A 223 -7.61 -50.09 2.86
N GLU A 224 -8.36 -49.69 1.82
CA GLU A 224 -7.84 -49.03 0.61
C GLU A 224 -7.39 -47.57 0.86
N LEU A 225 -8.01 -46.86 1.81
CA LEU A 225 -7.68 -45.46 2.12
C LEU A 225 -6.40 -45.33 2.95
N ARG A 226 -5.82 -46.44 3.40
CA ARG A 226 -4.64 -46.55 4.28
C ARG A 226 -3.43 -45.77 3.77
N GLU A 227 -3.20 -45.72 2.46
CA GLU A 227 -2.08 -44.97 1.89
C GLU A 227 -2.25 -43.46 2.05
N LEU A 228 -3.48 -42.95 1.88
CA LEU A 228 -3.80 -41.56 2.16
C LEU A 228 -3.70 -41.26 3.66
N ALA A 229 -4.23 -42.15 4.51
CA ALA A 229 -4.12 -42.00 5.97
C ALA A 229 -2.65 -41.97 6.44
N SER A 230 -1.79 -42.80 5.87
CA SER A 230 -0.34 -42.80 6.12
C SER A 230 0.33 -41.52 5.63
N PHE A 231 0.03 -41.08 4.40
CA PHE A 231 0.52 -39.81 3.86
C PHE A 231 0.11 -38.63 4.75
N LEU A 232 -1.17 -38.52 5.12
CA LEU A 232 -1.67 -37.41 5.92
C LEU A 232 -1.09 -37.42 7.33
N ASN A 233 -0.97 -38.58 7.98
CA ASN A 233 -0.32 -38.71 9.29
C ASN A 233 1.17 -38.33 9.24
N SER A 234 1.89 -38.60 8.15
CA SER A 234 3.26 -38.12 7.95
C SER A 234 3.32 -36.62 7.63
N TYR A 235 2.37 -36.13 6.82
CA TYR A 235 2.27 -34.74 6.39
C TYR A 235 2.05 -33.80 7.59
N ILE A 236 1.14 -34.12 8.52
CA ILE A 236 0.87 -33.31 9.72
C ILE A 236 1.96 -33.37 10.79
N GLN A 237 2.95 -34.26 10.67
CA GLN A 237 4.14 -34.28 11.54
C GLN A 237 5.21 -33.27 11.11
N SER A 238 5.11 -32.71 9.91
CA SER A 238 6.04 -31.69 9.41
C SER A 238 5.56 -30.29 9.83
N PRO A 239 6.35 -29.51 10.60
CA PRO A 239 5.89 -28.23 11.15
C PRO A 239 5.68 -27.13 10.09
N SER A 240 6.18 -27.33 8.87
CA SER A 240 5.95 -26.46 7.72
C SER A 240 4.77 -26.90 6.84
N LYS A 241 3.97 -27.87 7.30
CA LYS A 241 2.86 -28.46 6.54
C LYS A 241 1.57 -28.43 7.34
N VAL A 242 0.48 -28.08 6.65
CA VAL A 242 -0.80 -27.70 7.23
C VAL A 242 -1.92 -28.53 6.60
N LEU A 243 -2.64 -29.28 7.42
CA LEU A 243 -3.90 -29.92 7.04
C LEU A 243 -5.07 -29.13 7.64
N TYR A 244 -5.69 -28.29 6.81
CA TYR A 244 -6.80 -27.42 7.17
C TYR A 244 -8.00 -28.28 7.64
N ASN A 245 -8.58 -27.96 8.80
CA ASN A 245 -9.71 -28.66 9.44
C ASN A 245 -9.60 -30.21 9.45
N GLY A 246 -8.41 -30.82 9.43
CA GLY A 246 -8.27 -32.27 9.28
C GLY A 246 -9.04 -33.14 10.31
N GLN A 247 -9.35 -32.55 11.47
CA GLN A 247 -10.21 -33.10 12.54
C GLN A 247 -11.67 -33.36 12.09
N ARG A 248 -12.06 -32.85 10.91
CA ARG A 248 -13.38 -33.00 10.28
C ARG A 248 -13.35 -33.88 9.03
N MET A 249 -12.23 -34.55 8.74
CA MET A 249 -12.16 -35.61 7.73
C MET A 249 -12.84 -36.89 8.25
N ILE A 250 -14.15 -36.79 8.48
CA ILE A 250 -15.02 -37.84 9.01
C ILE A 250 -15.28 -38.89 7.93
N CYS A 251 -15.31 -40.14 8.35
CA CYS A 251 -15.65 -41.29 7.51
C CYS A 251 -17.17 -41.33 7.25
N GLU A 252 -17.61 -41.31 5.98
CA GLU A 252 -19.01 -41.61 5.63
C GLU A 252 -19.29 -43.13 5.72
N ARG A 253 -18.24 -43.95 5.57
CA ARG A 253 -18.23 -45.41 5.75
C ARG A 253 -16.87 -45.87 6.27
N SER A 254 -16.81 -47.01 6.94
CA SER A 254 -15.58 -47.64 7.43
C SER A 254 -15.72 -49.16 7.47
N ASP A 255 -14.64 -49.90 7.21
CA ASP A 255 -14.57 -51.36 7.46
C ASP A 255 -14.59 -51.67 8.97
N ASN A 256 -14.10 -50.74 9.79
CA ASN A 256 -13.93 -50.89 11.23
C ASN A 256 -14.77 -49.80 11.94
N PRO A 257 -15.85 -50.16 12.67
CA PRO A 257 -16.76 -49.19 13.27
C PRO A 257 -16.19 -48.39 14.44
N ALA A 258 -14.94 -48.67 14.87
CA ALA A 258 -14.20 -47.86 15.83
C ALA A 258 -13.41 -46.69 15.19
N ILE A 259 -13.36 -46.61 13.85
CA ILE A 259 -12.72 -45.53 13.10
C ILE A 259 -13.79 -44.50 12.69
N TRP A 260 -13.59 -43.25 13.10
CA TRP A 260 -14.48 -42.13 12.81
C TRP A 260 -13.85 -41.07 11.88
N THR A 261 -12.51 -40.95 11.85
CA THR A 261 -11.80 -40.07 10.92
C THR A 261 -10.71 -40.78 10.10
N VAL A 262 -10.37 -40.22 8.94
CA VAL A 262 -9.34 -40.75 8.04
C VAL A 262 -7.98 -40.94 8.72
N LEU A 263 -7.65 -40.15 9.74
CA LEU A 263 -6.36 -40.18 10.42
C LEU A 263 -6.23 -41.33 11.44
N GLU A 264 -7.35 -41.89 11.91
CA GLU A 264 -7.39 -43.05 12.82
C GLU A 264 -7.15 -44.39 12.09
N LEU A 265 -7.15 -44.38 10.75
CA LEU A 265 -6.90 -45.55 9.92
C LEU A 265 -5.40 -45.91 9.91
N THR A 266 -5.08 -47.07 10.49
CA THR A 266 -3.71 -47.56 10.66
C THR A 266 -3.58 -49.02 10.23
N GLU A 267 -2.36 -49.51 9.98
CA GLU A 267 -2.13 -50.91 9.58
C GLU A 267 -2.71 -51.94 10.55
N ALA A 268 -2.59 -51.70 11.85
CA ALA A 268 -3.15 -52.57 12.89
C ALA A 268 -4.69 -52.66 12.81
N ASN A 269 -5.35 -51.57 12.44
CA ASN A 269 -6.81 -51.49 12.34
C ASN A 269 -7.36 -51.98 10.99
N CYS A 270 -6.48 -52.28 10.02
CA CYS A 270 -6.80 -52.82 8.68
C CYS A 270 -6.69 -54.35 8.59
N ALA A 271 -6.50 -55.05 9.72
CA ALA A 271 -6.43 -56.51 9.74
C ALA A 271 -7.83 -57.15 9.58
N PRO A 272 -8.02 -58.16 8.71
CA PRO A 272 -9.30 -58.85 8.58
C PRO A 272 -9.64 -59.61 9.88
N ALA A 273 -10.91 -59.60 10.28
CA ALA A 273 -11.40 -60.04 11.59
C ALA A 273 -11.28 -61.56 11.92
N ASN A 274 -10.49 -62.32 11.16
CA ASN A 274 -10.39 -63.78 11.24
C ASN A 274 -9.02 -64.31 11.74
N SER A 275 -8.29 -63.53 12.54
CA SER A 275 -7.13 -64.04 13.30
C SER A 275 -7.35 -63.91 14.81
N ASN A 276 -7.63 -65.03 15.47
CA ASN A 276 -7.76 -65.11 16.93
C ASN A 276 -6.41 -64.82 17.63
N ILE A 277 -6.16 -63.56 17.99
CA ILE A 277 -5.03 -63.17 18.84
C ILE A 277 -5.55 -63.02 20.29
N SER A 278 -5.48 -64.10 21.05
CA SER A 278 -5.79 -64.10 22.48
C SER A 278 -4.66 -63.45 23.29
N VAL A 279 -4.71 -62.12 23.41
CA VAL A 279 -3.75 -61.35 24.23
C VAL A 279 -3.93 -61.71 25.71
N GLN A 280 -3.03 -62.55 26.25
CA GLN A 280 -2.94 -62.77 27.70
C GLN A 280 -2.41 -61.51 28.40
N VAL A 281 -3.22 -60.91 29.25
CA VAL A 281 -2.79 -59.81 30.13
C VAL A 281 -1.96 -60.39 31.28
N VAL A 282 -0.64 -60.48 31.07
CA VAL A 282 0.31 -60.79 32.15
C VAL A 282 0.60 -59.52 32.93
N ALA A 283 -0.17 -59.29 34.01
CA ALA A 283 0.15 -58.26 34.98
C ALA A 283 1.47 -58.60 35.69
N LYS A 284 2.50 -57.77 35.50
CA LYS A 284 3.75 -57.81 36.30
C LYS A 284 3.85 -56.52 37.11
N GLY A 285 3.91 -56.69 38.43
CA GLY A 285 3.64 -55.62 39.39
C GLY A 285 4.81 -54.69 39.71
N SER A 286 4.50 -53.78 40.62
CA SER A 286 5.37 -52.84 41.33
C SER A 286 6.86 -53.24 41.48
N SER A 287 7.77 -52.33 41.19
CA SER A 287 9.12 -52.34 41.78
C SER A 287 9.68 -50.94 41.99
N THR A 288 10.10 -50.67 43.23
CA THR A 288 10.99 -49.59 43.69
C THR A 288 11.62 -50.06 45.01
N PRO A 289 12.80 -49.58 45.44
CA PRO A 289 13.89 -49.01 44.63
C PRO A 289 15.27 -49.55 45.04
N GLN A 290 16.10 -50.00 44.10
CA GLN A 290 17.55 -50.17 44.31
C GLN A 290 18.31 -50.14 42.98
N HIS A 291 19.59 -49.73 43.03
CA HIS A 291 20.47 -49.41 41.89
C HIS A 291 20.18 -48.08 41.12
N TYR A 292 20.26 -46.93 41.80
CA TYR A 292 20.40 -45.62 41.15
C TYR A 292 21.41 -44.68 41.85
N ILE A 293 22.60 -45.22 42.15
CA ILE A 293 23.71 -44.46 42.80
C ILE A 293 25.04 -44.61 42.04
N ARG A 294 25.29 -45.75 41.39
CA ARG A 294 26.59 -46.03 40.75
C ARG A 294 26.83 -45.21 39.47
N ASP A 295 25.81 -45.06 38.63
CA ASP A 295 26.02 -44.60 37.25
C ASP A 295 25.89 -43.06 37.12
N VAL A 296 25.21 -42.41 38.09
CA VAL A 296 25.20 -40.95 38.25
C VAL A 296 26.60 -40.41 38.60
N ALA A 297 27.33 -41.10 39.47
CA ALA A 297 28.70 -40.73 39.86
C ALA A 297 29.68 -40.77 38.67
N ILE A 298 29.56 -41.78 37.80
CA ILE A 298 30.37 -41.93 36.59
C ILE A 298 30.04 -40.80 35.59
N THR A 299 28.75 -40.49 35.40
CA THR A 299 28.30 -39.43 34.50
C THR A 299 28.78 -38.04 34.94
N ALA A 300 28.77 -37.77 36.25
CA ALA A 300 29.32 -36.53 36.82
C ALA A 300 30.85 -36.41 36.61
N ALA A 301 31.60 -37.48 36.82
CA ALA A 301 33.06 -37.50 36.64
C ALA A 301 33.48 -37.25 35.18
N CYS A 302 32.83 -37.92 34.22
CA CYS A 302 33.09 -37.73 32.78
C CYS A 302 32.77 -36.29 32.33
N SER A 303 31.68 -35.70 32.84
CA SER A 303 31.28 -34.33 32.52
C SER A 303 32.33 -33.29 32.96
N PHE A 304 32.96 -33.49 34.13
CA PHE A 304 33.97 -32.59 34.66
C PHE A 304 35.26 -32.60 33.82
N LEU A 305 35.72 -33.78 33.39
CA LEU A 305 36.90 -33.93 32.54
C LEU A 305 36.69 -33.35 31.14
N GLY A 306 35.50 -33.54 30.55
CA GLY A 306 35.13 -32.93 29.28
C GLY A 306 35.13 -31.38 29.35
N GLY A 307 34.55 -30.82 30.41
CA GLY A 307 34.53 -29.37 30.64
C GLY A 307 35.94 -28.76 30.74
N VAL A 308 36.83 -29.38 31.52
CA VAL A 308 38.23 -28.92 31.66
C VAL A 308 38.98 -28.99 30.31
N GLY A 309 38.80 -30.06 29.54
CA GLY A 309 39.41 -30.18 28.21
C GLY A 309 38.97 -29.08 27.24
N ILE A 310 37.68 -28.74 27.21
CA ILE A 310 37.14 -27.65 26.38
C ILE A 310 37.66 -26.29 26.86
N MET A 311 37.69 -26.04 28.18
CA MET A 311 38.19 -24.79 28.74
C MET A 311 39.68 -24.56 28.40
N LEU A 312 40.51 -25.61 28.53
CA LEU A 312 41.92 -25.56 28.12
C LEU A 312 42.08 -25.39 26.60
N GLY A 313 41.22 -25.99 25.78
CA GLY A 313 41.19 -25.79 24.33
C GLY A 313 40.84 -24.34 23.94
N VAL A 314 39.86 -23.72 24.62
CA VAL A 314 39.50 -22.31 24.43
C VAL A 314 40.63 -21.40 24.90
N LEU A 315 41.23 -21.65 26.06
CA LEU A 315 42.41 -20.91 26.53
C LEU A 315 43.58 -21.01 25.56
N ALA A 316 43.85 -22.20 25.00
CA ALA A 316 44.89 -22.40 24.00
C ALA A 316 44.59 -21.64 22.69
N LEU A 317 43.32 -21.61 22.23
CA LEU A 317 42.90 -20.83 21.07
C LEU A 317 42.98 -19.32 21.32
N VAL A 318 42.57 -18.85 22.50
CA VAL A 318 42.67 -17.44 22.92
C VAL A 318 44.14 -17.03 23.00
N TYR A 319 45.00 -17.83 23.63
CA TYR A 319 46.45 -17.63 23.67
C TYR A 319 47.05 -17.59 22.27
N ARG A 320 46.66 -18.50 21.36
CA ARG A 320 47.13 -18.55 19.97
C ARG A 320 46.58 -17.41 19.08
N LYS A 321 45.50 -16.74 19.51
CA LYS A 321 44.89 -15.56 18.84
C LYS A 321 45.48 -14.24 19.37
N LEU A 322 45.81 -14.17 20.66
CA LEU A 322 46.56 -13.06 21.28
C LEU A 322 48.03 -13.05 20.82
N ASN A 323 48.70 -14.20 20.85
CA ASN A 323 50.09 -14.35 20.40
C ASN A 323 50.26 -14.28 18.86
N LYS A 324 49.20 -13.90 18.14
CA LYS A 324 49.21 -13.53 16.71
C LYS A 324 49.03 -12.02 16.46
N ARG A 325 49.05 -11.18 17.50
CA ARG A 325 48.87 -9.72 17.39
C ARG A 325 50.03 -8.84 17.89
N ILE A 326 51.20 -9.41 18.21
CA ILE A 326 52.42 -8.65 18.56
C ILE A 326 53.62 -9.07 17.67
N THR A 327 53.47 -8.87 16.37
CA THR A 327 54.51 -8.65 15.34
C THR A 327 53.77 -8.52 14.00
N CYS A 328 53.96 -7.50 13.15
CA CYS A 328 54.74 -6.28 13.30
C CYS A 328 54.05 -5.15 12.51
N TRP A 329 54.17 -3.89 12.95
CA TRP A 329 53.94 -2.71 12.10
C TRP A 329 54.93 -1.60 12.45
N GLN A 330 56.19 -1.81 12.07
CA GLN A 330 57.06 -0.73 11.60
C GLN A 330 57.46 -1.01 10.14
N VAL A 331 57.45 -0.06 9.20
CA VAL A 331 56.45 1.00 8.90
C VAL A 331 56.78 1.59 7.51
N LYS A 332 55.77 1.78 6.64
CA LYS A 332 55.82 2.58 5.37
C LYS A 332 56.84 2.10 4.29
N THR A 333 56.80 2.47 3.01
CA THR A 333 55.80 3.05 2.06
C THR A 333 56.19 2.50 0.66
N ALA A 334 55.32 1.99 -0.20
CA ALA A 334 54.22 2.62 -0.96
C ALA A 334 54.67 3.43 -2.21
N THR A 335 54.56 2.80 -3.39
CA THR A 335 54.49 3.29 -4.80
C THR A 335 54.69 2.06 -5.72
N GLU A 336 54.11 1.90 -6.92
CA GLU A 336 52.84 2.38 -7.50
C GLU A 336 52.56 1.57 -8.81
N GLY A 337 51.29 1.46 -9.23
CA GLY A 337 50.89 1.25 -10.64
C GLY A 337 51.31 -0.01 -11.45
N GLN A 338 50.51 -1.08 -11.39
CA GLN A 338 49.99 -1.87 -12.55
C GLN A 338 48.98 -2.92 -12.01
N ALA A 339 47.68 -2.90 -12.34
CA ALA A 339 47.01 -3.04 -13.64
C ALA A 339 46.69 -4.50 -14.04
N ALA A 340 45.70 -5.12 -13.35
CA ALA A 340 44.83 -6.17 -13.90
C ALA A 340 43.67 -6.49 -12.92
N GLN A 341 42.42 -6.20 -13.29
CA GLN A 341 41.27 -6.85 -12.66
C GLN A 341 40.13 -6.96 -13.67
N ALA A 342 39.75 -8.19 -14.00
CA ALA A 342 38.68 -8.48 -14.95
C ALA A 342 37.36 -8.72 -14.19
N THR A 343 36.30 -8.01 -14.57
CA THR A 343 34.93 -8.27 -14.12
C THR A 343 34.12 -8.82 -15.28
N ALA A 344 34.11 -10.16 -15.40
CA ALA A 344 33.27 -10.85 -16.38
C ALA A 344 31.82 -10.90 -15.86
N GLN A 345 30.96 -10.20 -16.58
CA GLN A 345 29.50 -10.19 -16.47
C GLN A 345 28.88 -11.58 -16.22
N TRP A 346 28.18 -11.74 -15.09
CA TRP A 346 27.16 -12.76 -14.88
C TRP A 346 25.93 -12.11 -14.25
N ASP A 347 24.75 -12.55 -14.68
CA ASP A 347 23.44 -11.98 -14.40
C ASP A 347 22.68 -12.84 -13.38
N TYR A 348 21.93 -12.22 -12.46
CA TYR A 348 20.94 -12.88 -11.61
C TYR A 348 19.84 -11.90 -11.19
N SER A 349 18.60 -12.29 -11.48
CA SER A 349 17.37 -11.53 -11.25
C SER A 349 16.89 -11.56 -9.78
N GLU A 350 16.54 -10.41 -9.22
CA GLU A 350 15.66 -10.30 -8.05
C GLU A 350 14.19 -10.22 -8.51
N ASP A 351 13.37 -11.20 -8.11
CA ASP A 351 11.96 -11.28 -8.55
C ASP A 351 11.11 -12.09 -7.55
N LYS A 352 10.83 -11.50 -6.36
CA LYS A 352 10.00 -12.10 -5.29
C LYS A 352 9.31 -11.06 -4.39
N GLU A 353 8.16 -10.54 -4.81
CA GLU A 353 7.08 -10.12 -3.89
C GLU A 353 5.76 -9.90 -4.65
N ALA A 354 5.14 -11.01 -5.07
CA ALA A 354 3.89 -10.99 -5.85
C ALA A 354 3.07 -12.28 -5.66
N LEU A 355 2.79 -12.67 -4.40
CA LEU A 355 1.91 -13.80 -4.06
C LEU A 355 1.48 -13.80 -2.58
N SER A 356 0.42 -13.05 -2.26
CA SER A 356 -0.22 -13.07 -0.93
C SER A 356 -1.76 -13.05 -0.98
N MET A 357 -2.37 -13.25 -2.14
CA MET A 357 -3.83 -13.11 -2.36
C MET A 357 -4.45 -14.35 -3.00
N CYS A 358 -4.10 -15.55 -2.51
CA CYS A 358 -4.63 -16.81 -3.03
C CYS A 358 -5.12 -17.81 -1.97
N TYR A 359 -5.19 -17.43 -0.69
CA TYR A 359 -5.44 -18.40 0.40
C TYR A 359 -6.47 -18.02 1.47
N ALA A 360 -7.13 -16.88 1.36
CA ALA A 360 -8.12 -16.44 2.36
C ALA A 360 -9.52 -17.07 2.18
N LEU A 361 -9.71 -17.93 1.18
CA LEU A 361 -10.95 -18.64 0.91
C LEU A 361 -10.70 -20.15 0.83
N HIS A 362 -11.21 -20.87 1.83
CA HIS A 362 -12.18 -21.94 1.56
C HIS A 362 -12.98 -22.41 2.79
N ASN A 363 -12.66 -22.03 4.03
CA ASN A 363 -13.37 -22.62 5.18
C ASN A 363 -13.78 -21.63 6.29
N SER A 364 -14.84 -20.86 5.99
CA SER A 364 -15.74 -20.31 6.99
C SER A 364 -17.16 -20.20 6.43
N ASN A 365 -18.16 -20.56 7.23
CA ASN A 365 -19.60 -20.41 6.97
C ASN A 365 -20.26 -21.33 5.91
N TYR A 366 -20.46 -22.60 6.29
CA TYR A 366 -21.71 -23.29 5.94
C TYR A 366 -22.55 -23.48 7.22
N LYS A 367 -23.51 -22.59 7.43
CA LYS A 367 -24.68 -22.77 8.31
C LYS A 367 -25.90 -22.10 7.69
N ASP A 368 -27.08 -22.55 8.11
CA ASP A 368 -28.39 -21.95 7.86
C ASP A 368 -28.96 -22.03 6.43
N HIS A 369 -28.81 -23.19 5.78
CA HIS A 369 -29.80 -23.68 4.80
C HIS A 369 -30.27 -25.11 5.17
N GLN A 370 -31.58 -25.34 5.15
CA GLN A 370 -32.20 -26.66 5.41
C GLN A 370 -32.30 -27.51 4.12
N PRO A 371 -32.34 -28.85 4.23
CA PRO A 371 -32.20 -29.74 3.07
C PRO A 371 -33.45 -29.75 2.18
N TRP A 372 -33.24 -29.56 0.87
CA TRP A 372 -34.24 -29.90 -0.14
C TRP A 372 -34.27 -31.41 -0.38
N ASN A 373 -35.37 -32.05 0.04
CA ASN A 373 -35.65 -33.45 -0.22
C ASN A 373 -36.60 -33.58 -1.43
N LYS A 374 -36.21 -34.36 -2.45
CA LYS A 374 -37.13 -34.99 -3.42
C LYS A 374 -36.43 -35.98 -4.35
N ASP A 375 -36.90 -37.20 -4.36
CA ASP A 375 -36.55 -38.23 -5.36
C ASP A 375 -37.19 -37.93 -6.72
N VAL A 376 -36.42 -38.13 -7.81
CA VAL A 376 -36.92 -38.65 -9.08
C VAL A 376 -35.80 -39.50 -9.69
N SER A 377 -36.07 -40.76 -10.02
CA SER A 377 -35.14 -41.63 -10.77
C SER A 377 -35.47 -41.63 -12.26
N TYR A 378 -34.46 -41.89 -13.10
CA TYR A 378 -34.63 -42.48 -14.42
C TYR A 378 -33.40 -43.33 -14.78
N ASP A 379 -33.64 -44.45 -15.46
CA ASP A 379 -32.72 -45.59 -15.55
C ASP A 379 -32.21 -45.86 -16.99
N ILE A 380 -30.91 -46.20 -17.09
CA ILE A 380 -30.34 -47.25 -18.00
C ILE A 380 -30.39 -46.95 -19.53
N PRO A 381 -29.52 -47.53 -20.41
CA PRO A 381 -28.29 -48.33 -20.21
C PRO A 381 -26.99 -47.71 -20.76
N VAL A 382 -25.87 -48.34 -20.41
CA VAL A 382 -24.56 -48.22 -21.10
C VAL A 382 -24.51 -49.11 -22.35
N ASN A 383 -23.76 -48.74 -23.39
CA ASN A 383 -23.15 -49.74 -24.27
C ASN A 383 -21.79 -49.31 -24.86
N ASN A 384 -20.92 -50.28 -25.17
CA ASN A 384 -19.53 -50.08 -25.59
C ASN A 384 -19.37 -50.15 -27.13
N GLN A 385 -18.36 -49.46 -27.69
CA GLN A 385 -17.17 -50.10 -28.33
C GLN A 385 -16.26 -49.14 -29.14
N PHE A 386 -14.94 -49.43 -29.05
CA PHE A 386 -13.82 -49.17 -29.98
C PHE A 386 -14.19 -48.78 -31.44
N ILE A 387 -13.44 -47.94 -32.17
CA ILE A 387 -12.04 -48.10 -32.65
C ILE A 387 -11.47 -46.72 -33.11
N CYS A 388 -10.16 -46.50 -32.95
CA CYS A 388 -9.42 -45.35 -33.52
C CYS A 388 -8.84 -45.63 -34.92
N ARG A 389 -8.80 -44.63 -35.82
CA ARG A 389 -7.87 -44.55 -36.97
C ARG A 389 -7.60 -43.10 -37.41
N ASN A 390 -6.33 -42.74 -37.54
CA ASN A 390 -5.86 -41.41 -38.00
C ASN A 390 -6.19 -41.16 -39.48
N CYS A 391 -6.40 -39.89 -39.86
CA CYS A 391 -5.50 -39.13 -40.75
C CYS A 391 -5.84 -37.63 -40.84
N CYS A 392 -4.93 -36.86 -41.44
CA CYS A 392 -4.76 -35.42 -41.21
C CYS A 392 -5.42 -34.49 -42.24
N SER A 393 -5.53 -33.22 -41.81
CA SER A 393 -5.17 -31.98 -42.55
C SER A 393 -6.00 -31.43 -43.72
N ALA A 394 -6.16 -30.10 -43.64
CA ALA A 394 -6.03 -29.08 -44.69
C ALA A 394 -7.30 -28.35 -45.20
N ASN A 395 -7.12 -27.03 -45.33
CA ASN A 395 -8.05 -25.98 -45.77
C ASN A 395 -8.62 -26.23 -47.18
N LEU A 396 -9.85 -25.78 -47.45
CA LEU A 396 -10.11 -24.57 -48.26
C LEU A 396 -11.61 -24.18 -48.36
N GLU A 397 -11.85 -23.05 -49.02
CA GLU A 397 -13.05 -22.20 -49.00
C GLU A 397 -14.28 -22.72 -49.77
N THR A 398 -15.47 -22.36 -49.27
CA THR A 398 -16.74 -22.08 -50.02
C THR A 398 -17.42 -23.20 -50.84
N GLY A 399 -18.76 -23.11 -50.93
CA GLY A 399 -19.56 -23.83 -51.94
C GLY A 399 -20.82 -24.50 -51.40
N TYR A 400 -21.99 -23.93 -51.68
CA TYR A 400 -23.31 -24.51 -51.39
C TYR A 400 -23.72 -25.57 -52.44
N GLN A 401 -24.73 -26.39 -52.10
CA GLN A 401 -25.56 -27.30 -52.95
C GLN A 401 -25.29 -28.82 -52.90
N GLU A 402 -26.32 -29.59 -53.29
CA GLU A 402 -26.60 -30.94 -52.76
C GLU A 402 -26.30 -32.14 -53.69
N SER A 403 -25.75 -33.20 -53.07
CA SER A 403 -26.13 -34.62 -53.24
C SER A 403 -25.57 -35.52 -54.38
N ARG A 404 -25.40 -36.81 -53.99
CA ARG A 404 -25.59 -38.06 -54.78
C ARG A 404 -24.76 -38.34 -56.06
N TRP A 405 -23.72 -39.18 -55.95
CA TRP A 405 -23.83 -40.66 -56.10
C TRP A 405 -22.46 -41.39 -55.96
N ARG A 406 -22.49 -42.74 -55.97
CA ARG A 406 -21.32 -43.66 -55.81
C ARG A 406 -20.80 -44.14 -57.18
N ARG A 407 -19.47 -44.36 -57.32
CA ARG A 407 -18.85 -45.71 -57.57
C ARG A 407 -17.33 -45.70 -57.91
N LYS A 408 -16.55 -46.35 -57.01
CA LYS A 408 -15.61 -47.48 -57.24
C LYS A 408 -14.41 -47.42 -58.24
N THR A 409 -13.33 -48.12 -57.81
CA THR A 409 -12.35 -48.95 -58.59
C THR A 409 -11.28 -48.25 -59.48
N LEU A 410 -10.02 -48.73 -59.62
CA LEU A 410 -9.17 -49.69 -58.85
C LEU A 410 -7.69 -49.68 -59.39
N LEU A 411 -6.80 -50.45 -58.73
CA LEU A 411 -5.48 -51.00 -59.21
C LEU A 411 -4.28 -50.01 -59.35
N GLN A 412 -3.01 -50.42 -59.23
CA GLN A 412 -2.33 -51.39 -58.32
C GLN A 412 -0.78 -51.31 -58.48
N ARG A 413 -0.01 -51.85 -57.50
CA ARG A 413 1.40 -52.34 -57.60
C ARG A 413 2.52 -51.26 -57.78
N SER A 414 3.79 -51.46 -57.36
CA SER A 414 4.42 -52.53 -56.55
C SER A 414 5.88 -52.22 -56.11
N ASN A 415 6.35 -52.95 -55.07
CA ASN A 415 7.74 -53.38 -54.78
C ASN A 415 8.76 -52.42 -54.10
N GLN A 416 9.88 -53.02 -53.63
CA GLN A 416 10.90 -52.50 -52.72
C GLN A 416 12.35 -52.61 -53.29
N MET A 417 13.31 -51.98 -52.59
CA MET A 417 14.75 -52.33 -52.46
C MET A 417 15.79 -51.96 -53.56
N GLY A 418 17.05 -51.83 -53.11
CA GLY A 418 18.27 -51.41 -53.84
C GLY A 418 18.70 -49.97 -53.44
N ILE A 419 19.70 -49.66 -52.58
CA ILE A 419 20.98 -50.24 -52.10
C ILE A 419 22.20 -49.93 -53.01
N GLN A 420 23.33 -49.53 -52.39
CA GLN A 420 24.72 -49.31 -52.90
C GLN A 420 25.05 -47.88 -53.44
N HIS A 421 26.28 -47.33 -53.31
CA HIS A 421 27.55 -47.83 -52.72
C HIS A 421 28.60 -46.73 -52.36
N ASN A 422 29.70 -47.14 -51.66
CA ASN A 422 31.04 -46.49 -51.56
C ASN A 422 31.15 -45.13 -50.80
N ARG A 423 32.29 -44.62 -50.25
CA ARG A 423 33.68 -45.06 -49.88
C ARG A 423 34.35 -43.90 -49.08
N LYS A 424 35.44 -44.03 -48.29
CA LYS A 424 36.03 -45.11 -47.46
C LYS A 424 37.14 -44.51 -46.53
N ASP A 425 37.49 -45.23 -45.46
CA ASP A 425 38.78 -45.38 -44.74
C ASP A 425 39.73 -44.18 -44.39
N ASP A 426 39.87 -43.96 -43.07
CA ASP A 426 41.11 -44.14 -42.25
C ASP A 426 42.21 -43.07 -41.95
N TRP A 427 42.38 -42.88 -40.62
CA TRP A 427 43.62 -42.95 -39.78
C TRP A 427 44.58 -41.75 -39.55
N SER A 428 44.35 -41.10 -38.41
CA SER A 428 45.25 -41.00 -37.22
C SER A 428 46.62 -40.27 -37.22
N SER A 429 46.69 -39.29 -36.29
CA SER A 429 47.72 -39.13 -35.22
C SER A 429 48.91 -38.14 -35.32
N HIS A 430 49.04 -37.37 -34.22
CA HIS A 430 50.26 -36.95 -33.49
C HIS A 430 51.13 -35.72 -33.87
N ALA A 431 51.40 -34.92 -32.81
CA ALA A 431 52.66 -34.25 -32.41
C ALA A 431 53.15 -32.89 -33.00
N LYS A 432 53.05 -31.86 -32.14
CA LYS A 432 54.08 -30.87 -31.71
C LYS A 432 54.92 -30.01 -32.70
N SER A 433 54.59 -28.70 -32.67
CA SER A 433 55.38 -27.57 -32.10
C SER A 433 56.39 -26.71 -32.91
N ASP A 434 56.51 -25.48 -32.42
CA ASP A 434 57.62 -24.50 -32.45
C ASP A 434 57.91 -23.55 -33.66
N GLN A 435 57.70 -22.26 -33.35
CA GLN A 435 58.63 -21.11 -33.50
C GLN A 435 58.81 -20.30 -34.82
N LEU A 436 58.37 -19.03 -34.70
CA LEU A 436 59.12 -17.77 -34.92
C LEU A 436 59.58 -17.30 -36.33
N LYS A 437 59.29 -15.99 -36.57
CA LYS A 437 60.15 -14.98 -37.24
C LYS A 437 60.31 -15.05 -38.78
N ASP A 438 60.69 -13.97 -39.50
CA ASP A 438 60.99 -12.57 -39.13
C ASP A 438 60.74 -11.57 -40.31
N THR A 439 60.72 -10.25 -40.04
CA THR A 439 60.84 -9.11 -41.02
C THR A 439 59.71 -8.92 -42.09
N ALA A 440 59.53 -7.81 -42.83
CA ALA A 440 60.45 -6.70 -43.19
C ALA A 440 59.78 -5.35 -43.65
N SER A 441 60.49 -4.24 -43.39
CA SER A 441 60.82 -3.10 -44.31
C SER A 441 59.81 -2.09 -44.91
N LEU A 442 60.07 -0.79 -44.59
CA LEU A 442 60.21 0.41 -45.48
C LEU A 442 59.02 0.91 -46.33
N SER A 443 58.78 2.22 -46.57
CA SER A 443 59.43 3.52 -46.22
C SER A 443 58.34 4.63 -46.18
N ARG A 444 58.50 5.98 -46.14
CA ARG A 444 59.46 7.06 -46.54
C ARG A 444 59.20 8.29 -45.59
N ILE A 445 60.02 9.33 -45.34
CA ILE A 445 60.83 10.28 -46.16
C ILE A 445 59.95 11.25 -46.97
N LYS A 446 60.04 12.60 -46.94
CA LYS A 446 60.80 13.70 -46.24
C LYS A 446 59.98 15.02 -46.51
N ASP A 447 60.25 16.30 -46.20
CA ASP A 447 61.30 17.19 -45.60
C ASP A 447 60.65 18.61 -45.42
N VAL A 448 61.17 19.70 -44.79
CA VAL A 448 62.28 20.00 -43.84
C VAL A 448 62.14 21.44 -43.25
N GLN A 449 62.70 21.71 -42.04
CA GLN A 449 63.19 23.00 -41.45
C GLN A 449 62.39 24.34 -41.48
N ARG A 450 62.45 25.09 -40.37
CA ARG A 450 63.31 26.30 -40.20
C ARG A 450 63.46 26.74 -38.72
N PHE A 451 64.68 27.15 -38.33
CA PHE A 451 65.13 28.14 -37.29
C PHE A 451 64.39 28.17 -35.92
N THR A 452 64.99 27.84 -34.76
CA THR A 452 65.95 28.64 -33.92
C THR A 452 65.35 30.00 -33.47
N GLU A 453 65.40 30.46 -32.21
CA GLU A 453 66.47 30.49 -31.18
C GLU A 453 65.83 30.59 -29.75
N LYS A 454 66.36 29.94 -28.69
CA LYS A 454 67.23 30.43 -27.57
C LYS A 454 66.54 31.19 -26.40
N ASP A 455 67.09 30.94 -25.20
CA ASP A 455 67.14 31.76 -23.97
C ASP A 455 65.83 32.11 -23.22
N ASP A 456 65.82 32.36 -21.90
CA ASP A 456 66.49 31.68 -20.76
C ASP A 456 65.78 32.05 -19.44
N SER A 457 66.03 31.29 -18.36
CA SER A 457 65.85 31.64 -16.93
C SER A 457 64.47 31.97 -16.30
N ASN A 458 64.23 31.28 -15.17
CA ASN A 458 63.69 31.73 -13.87
C ASN A 458 63.53 33.27 -13.65
N THR A 459 62.64 33.80 -12.78
CA THR A 459 62.16 33.31 -11.46
C THR A 459 60.94 34.10 -10.94
N TYR A 460 60.34 33.68 -9.81
CA TYR A 460 59.49 34.41 -8.82
C TYR A 460 58.64 35.63 -9.25
N HIS A 461 57.35 35.65 -8.86
CA HIS A 461 56.94 36.47 -7.70
C HIS A 461 55.56 36.12 -7.09
N PHE A 462 55.19 36.90 -6.07
CA PHE A 462 54.11 36.74 -5.08
C PHE A 462 52.87 37.61 -5.42
N GLN A 463 51.73 37.28 -4.80
CA GLN A 463 50.65 38.16 -4.31
C GLN A 463 50.22 39.46 -5.07
N THR A 464 48.94 39.44 -5.51
CA THR A 464 47.83 40.38 -5.17
C THR A 464 47.91 41.91 -5.34
N GLN A 465 46.70 42.50 -5.36
CA GLN A 465 46.26 43.72 -4.64
C GLN A 465 46.04 45.03 -5.43
N GLU A 466 45.52 46.03 -4.70
CA GLU A 466 45.23 47.44 -5.06
C GLU A 466 43.87 47.74 -5.77
N ASN A 467 43.04 48.72 -5.32
CA ASN A 467 43.11 49.65 -4.17
C ASN A 467 41.73 50.05 -3.58
N ASP A 468 41.68 50.17 -2.24
CA ASP A 468 41.44 51.37 -1.36
C ASP A 468 40.87 52.70 -1.95
N PRO A 469 40.52 53.77 -1.16
CA PRO A 469 40.56 53.95 0.31
C PRO A 469 39.38 54.74 0.98
N GLN A 470 39.57 55.08 2.28
CA GLN A 470 39.02 56.22 3.09
C GLN A 470 37.91 55.88 4.13
N HIS A 471 38.21 55.87 5.45
CA HIS A 471 38.38 57.00 6.41
C HIS A 471 37.06 57.59 6.93
N GLY A 472 36.86 57.90 8.23
CA GLY A 472 37.72 57.77 9.43
C GLY A 472 37.05 58.47 10.64
N VAL A 473 37.77 58.69 11.75
CA VAL A 473 37.36 59.51 12.94
C VAL A 473 36.23 58.87 13.81
N SER A 474 36.10 59.08 15.13
CA SER A 474 37.06 59.10 16.26
C SER A 474 36.29 58.97 17.59
N GLN A 475 37.00 59.03 18.73
CA GLN A 475 36.50 59.32 20.09
C GLN A 475 35.76 58.23 20.89
N ASP A 476 36.20 58.19 22.15
CA ASP A 476 35.51 57.95 23.43
C ASP A 476 34.88 56.58 23.80
N LEU A 477 35.38 56.13 24.95
CA LEU A 477 34.89 55.07 25.83
C LEU A 477 33.63 55.53 26.61
N PRO A 478 32.85 54.60 27.19
CA PRO A 478 33.15 54.11 28.55
C PRO A 478 33.77 52.70 28.52
N THR A 479 34.97 52.39 29.06
CA THR A 479 35.44 52.47 30.47
C THR A 479 34.42 51.87 31.44
N MET A 480 34.72 50.70 32.04
CA MET A 480 35.23 50.58 33.42
C MET A 480 34.20 50.95 34.51
N ARG A 481 34.15 50.30 35.68
CA ARG A 481 35.22 49.61 36.43
C ARG A 481 35.57 48.21 35.87
N ILE A 482 36.85 47.81 35.72
CA ILE A 482 38.00 47.73 36.67
C ILE A 482 37.81 46.52 37.62
N GLN A 483 38.77 45.59 37.78
CA GLN A 483 40.25 45.76 37.73
C GLN A 483 41.06 44.53 37.24
N HIS A 484 42.17 44.79 36.52
CA HIS A 484 43.48 44.08 36.51
C HIS A 484 43.64 42.58 36.12
N LEU A 485 44.82 42.12 35.64
CA LEU A 485 45.92 42.75 34.86
C LEU A 485 46.95 41.68 34.38
N MET A 486 47.71 42.02 33.32
CA MET A 486 48.96 41.42 32.82
C MET A 486 48.87 39.98 32.26
N ASP A 487 49.46 39.61 31.10
CA ASP A 487 50.75 39.94 30.44
C ASP A 487 51.98 39.29 31.10
N GLN A 488 52.97 38.71 30.40
CA GLN A 488 52.98 38.14 29.04
C GLN A 488 53.93 36.88 29.04
N GLU A 489 54.82 36.49 28.12
CA GLU A 489 55.38 37.05 26.87
C GLU A 489 55.86 35.91 25.91
N LYS A 490 56.39 36.33 24.76
CA LYS A 490 57.14 35.61 23.71
C LYS A 490 58.61 35.33 24.17
N GLU A 491 59.54 34.68 23.45
CA GLU A 491 59.79 34.63 21.99
C GLU A 491 60.90 33.59 21.58
N LYS A 492 61.11 33.43 20.26
CA LYS A 492 62.35 33.01 19.54
C LYS A 492 62.72 31.52 19.34
N ARG A 493 63.74 31.32 18.48
CA ARG A 493 63.96 30.19 17.54
C ARG A 493 65.27 29.41 17.75
N GLU A 494 65.40 28.33 16.98
CA GLU A 494 66.56 27.42 16.84
C GLU A 494 67.91 28.10 16.53
N GLU A 495 69.02 27.49 16.95
CA GLU A 495 70.16 27.26 16.04
C GLU A 495 71.09 26.07 16.45
N ASN A 496 71.73 25.49 15.43
CA ASN A 496 72.98 24.69 15.34
C ASN A 496 73.48 23.74 16.46
N ARG A 497 73.51 22.45 16.06
CA ARG A 497 74.64 21.49 16.08
C ARG A 497 75.80 21.60 17.10
N LYS A 498 76.01 20.43 17.76
CA LYS A 498 77.29 19.73 18.06
C LYS A 498 78.39 20.44 18.87
N ASP A 499 78.84 19.75 19.92
CA ASP A 499 80.20 19.16 20.06
C ASP A 499 80.06 17.96 21.04
N GLU A 500 80.45 16.75 20.63
CA GLU A 500 81.65 15.97 21.00
C GLU A 500 81.47 15.04 22.22
N GLU A 501 82.28 13.99 22.31
CA GLU A 501 82.14 12.85 23.24
C GLU A 501 83.19 12.91 24.38
N GLU A 502 83.25 11.84 25.18
CA GLU A 502 84.07 11.63 26.40
C GLU A 502 83.54 12.28 27.70
N GLY A 503 83.67 11.65 28.88
CA GLY A 503 84.37 10.39 29.21
C GLY A 503 83.74 9.63 30.39
N GLU A 504 84.33 8.48 30.73
CA GLU A 504 83.80 7.46 31.66
C GLU A 504 83.30 7.99 33.02
N GLY A 505 82.19 7.42 33.51
CA GLY A 505 81.70 7.68 34.87
C GLY A 505 82.37 6.84 35.97
N LYS A 506 82.34 7.36 37.20
CA LYS A 506 82.43 6.58 38.46
C LYS A 506 81.67 7.31 39.57
N ASN A 507 81.28 6.53 40.59
CA ASN A 507 80.74 6.99 41.88
C ASN A 507 79.43 7.81 41.89
N LEU A 508 78.30 7.09 41.80
CA LEU A 508 77.32 7.18 42.88
C LEU A 508 76.79 5.79 43.25
N LYS A 509 77.56 5.04 44.03
CA LYS A 509 77.26 3.65 44.43
C LYS A 509 76.87 3.52 45.91
N THR A 510 76.09 4.48 46.37
CA THR A 510 75.41 4.54 47.68
C THR A 510 74.14 5.37 47.47
N VAL A 511 72.93 4.89 47.73
CA VAL A 511 72.51 3.73 48.55
C VAL A 511 71.67 2.74 47.72
N LEU A 512 72.10 1.47 47.63
CA LEU A 512 71.25 0.38 47.11
C LEU A 512 71.52 -0.94 47.87
N GLY A 513 71.15 -0.94 49.15
CA GLY A 513 70.64 -2.09 49.89
C GLY A 513 69.34 -1.60 50.54
N ILE A 514 68.19 -2.27 50.38
CA ILE A 514 67.91 -3.56 51.01
C ILE A 514 67.20 -4.56 50.08
N PHE A 515 66.70 -4.13 48.92
CA PHE A 515 65.81 -4.95 48.07
C PHE A 515 66.50 -5.55 46.84
N THR A 516 66.38 -6.88 46.69
CA THR A 516 66.77 -7.60 45.49
C THR A 516 65.87 -7.25 44.29
N LYS A 517 66.33 -7.53 43.07
CA LYS A 517 65.59 -7.20 41.83
C LYS A 517 64.18 -7.80 41.77
N LYS A 518 63.94 -8.96 42.42
CA LYS A 518 62.59 -9.55 42.59
C LYS A 518 61.72 -8.78 43.59
N GLN A 519 62.29 -8.30 44.69
CA GLN A 519 61.55 -7.53 45.70
C GLN A 519 61.16 -6.15 45.17
N PHE A 520 62.01 -5.48 44.39
CA PHE A 520 61.66 -4.22 43.75
C PHE A 520 60.50 -4.39 42.76
N THR A 521 60.50 -5.45 41.92
CA THR A 521 59.35 -5.73 41.04
C THR A 521 58.08 -6.10 41.81
N MET A 522 58.18 -6.84 42.93
CA MET A 522 57.03 -7.13 43.79
C MET A 522 56.47 -5.87 44.44
N LEU A 523 57.34 -4.92 44.84
CA LEU A 523 56.92 -3.63 45.39
C LEU A 523 56.21 -2.78 44.33
N CYS A 524 56.74 -2.68 43.11
CA CYS A 524 56.09 -1.95 42.01
C CYS A 524 54.75 -2.57 41.61
N VAL A 525 54.64 -3.91 41.55
CA VAL A 525 53.37 -4.61 41.27
C VAL A 525 52.37 -4.41 42.42
N GLY A 526 52.83 -4.46 43.68
CA GLY A 526 52.01 -4.16 44.85
C GLY A 526 51.48 -2.73 44.85
N VAL A 527 52.33 -1.73 44.60
CA VAL A 527 51.92 -0.32 44.48
C VAL A 527 50.94 -0.14 43.31
N SER A 528 51.18 -0.77 42.16
CA SER A 528 50.26 -0.71 41.01
C SER A 528 48.89 -1.34 41.32
N LEU A 529 48.85 -2.45 42.07
CA LEU A 529 47.61 -3.07 42.53
C LEU A 529 46.89 -2.23 43.60
N VAL A 530 47.62 -1.59 44.51
CA VAL A 530 47.04 -0.67 45.51
C VAL A 530 46.48 0.59 44.84
N VAL A 531 47.18 1.15 43.83
CA VAL A 531 46.67 2.28 43.03
C VAL A 531 45.46 1.85 42.20
N LEU A 532 45.45 0.65 41.60
CA LEU A 532 44.29 0.13 40.89
C LEU A 532 43.08 -0.06 41.82
N LEU A 533 43.30 -0.62 43.02
CA LEU A 533 42.27 -0.73 44.06
C LEU A 533 41.78 0.63 44.54
N LEU A 534 42.67 1.63 44.69
CA LEU A 534 42.28 3.01 45.02
C LEU A 534 41.46 3.65 43.89
N ILE A 535 41.80 3.41 42.63
CA ILE A 535 41.00 3.88 41.49
C ILE A 535 39.63 3.18 41.48
N ILE A 536 39.56 1.87 41.79
CA ILE A 536 38.30 1.12 41.87
C ILE A 536 37.44 1.60 43.06
N THR A 537 38.02 1.83 44.23
CA THR A 537 37.26 2.34 45.38
C THR A 537 36.85 3.80 45.19
N VAL A 538 37.71 4.67 44.64
CA VAL A 538 37.35 6.06 44.33
C VAL A 538 36.30 6.14 43.23
N THR A 539 36.40 5.35 42.15
CA THR A 539 35.35 5.31 41.12
C THR A 539 34.04 4.75 41.66
N SER A 540 34.07 3.67 42.46
CA SER A 540 32.89 3.17 43.15
C SER A 540 32.29 4.19 44.13
N PHE A 541 33.14 4.94 44.85
CA PHE A 541 32.72 5.95 45.84
C PHE A 541 32.12 7.20 45.17
N VAL A 542 32.69 7.64 44.04
CA VAL A 542 32.11 8.70 43.19
C VAL A 542 30.79 8.26 42.56
N VAL A 543 30.67 6.99 42.14
CA VAL A 543 29.38 6.45 41.66
C VAL A 543 28.34 6.41 42.77
N THR A 544 28.71 6.13 44.02
CA THR A 544 27.80 6.18 45.19
C THR A 544 27.60 7.57 45.81
N LEU A 545 28.36 8.60 45.38
CA LEU A 545 28.17 9.99 45.82
C LEU A 545 27.40 10.82 44.77
N ASN A 546 27.50 10.46 43.49
CA ASN A 546 26.68 11.04 42.43
C ASN A 546 25.28 10.38 42.32
N SER A 547 24.95 9.40 43.18
CA SER A 547 23.63 8.75 43.19
C SER A 547 22.57 9.48 44.03
N ASP A 548 22.95 10.46 44.86
CA ASP A 548 22.03 11.22 45.74
C ASP A 548 22.05 12.73 45.44
N THR A 549 21.81 13.08 44.18
CA THR A 549 21.23 14.39 43.82
C THR A 549 20.39 14.35 42.55
N GLY A 550 19.90 13.15 42.18
CA GLY A 550 18.80 13.04 41.23
C GLY A 550 17.54 13.64 41.84
N SER A 551 17.15 14.83 41.39
CA SER A 551 15.77 15.29 41.54
C SER A 551 14.85 14.19 41.02
N SER A 552 13.79 13.87 41.76
CA SER A 552 12.86 12.80 41.37
C SER A 552 12.11 13.14 40.09
N GLU A 553 12.74 12.90 38.94
CA GLU A 553 12.03 12.63 37.69
C GLU A 553 11.19 11.38 37.91
N THR A 554 9.94 11.60 38.31
CA THR A 554 8.90 10.58 38.23
C THR A 554 8.88 10.07 36.80
N LEU A 555 9.25 8.81 36.59
CA LEU A 555 9.11 8.13 35.31
C LEU A 555 7.65 8.25 34.88
N VAL A 556 7.39 9.19 33.96
CA VAL A 556 6.05 9.47 33.46
C VAL A 556 5.63 8.26 32.65
N LEU A 557 4.74 7.44 33.22
CA LEU A 557 4.26 6.24 32.56
C LEU A 557 3.39 6.66 31.37
N PHE A 558 3.94 6.51 30.17
CA PHE A 558 3.27 6.83 28.93
C PHE A 558 2.17 5.80 28.66
N PRO A 559 0.88 6.21 28.58
CA PRO A 559 -0.24 5.28 28.53
C PRO A 559 -0.38 4.61 27.16
N THR A 560 -1.02 3.44 27.16
CA THR A 560 -1.23 2.61 25.96
C THR A 560 -2.21 3.22 24.96
N ASP A 561 -3.09 4.13 25.39
CA ASP A 561 -3.94 4.94 24.53
C ASP A 561 -3.21 6.19 23.98
N GLY A 562 -2.01 6.50 24.46
CA GLY A 562 -1.33 7.79 24.28
C GLY A 562 -1.07 8.20 22.83
N ASP A 563 -0.79 9.49 22.62
CA ASP A 563 -0.50 10.01 21.28
C ASP A 563 0.86 9.53 20.75
N MET A 564 0.90 8.99 19.53
CA MET A 564 2.13 8.38 19.01
C MET A 564 3.19 9.44 18.64
N LEU A 565 2.77 10.65 18.23
CA LEU A 565 3.72 11.74 17.97
C LEU A 565 4.25 12.35 19.28
N GLU A 566 3.44 12.47 20.33
CA GLU A 566 3.91 12.78 21.68
C GLU A 566 4.95 11.76 22.18
N PHE A 567 4.69 10.47 22.04
CA PHE A 567 5.62 9.41 22.46
C PHE A 567 6.98 9.51 21.76
N LEU A 568 7.00 9.73 20.45
CA LEU A 568 8.24 9.88 19.68
C LEU A 568 8.97 11.19 20.00
N LEU A 569 8.23 12.27 20.26
CA LEU A 569 8.78 13.57 20.66
C LEU A 569 9.44 13.49 22.05
N GLN A 570 8.77 12.91 23.04
CA GLN A 570 9.31 12.71 24.39
C GLN A 570 10.53 11.77 24.41
N ASN A 571 10.59 10.79 23.50
CA ASN A 571 11.76 9.92 23.36
C ASN A 571 12.95 10.57 22.64
N GLY A 572 12.77 11.73 22.00
CA GLY A 572 13.78 12.41 21.18
C GLY A 572 13.94 11.86 19.75
N GLU A 573 13.02 11.01 19.29
CA GLU A 573 13.06 10.40 17.95
C GLU A 573 12.63 11.40 16.85
N ILE A 574 11.73 12.34 17.17
CA ILE A 574 11.27 13.41 16.27
C ILE A 574 11.40 14.78 16.94
N LYS A 575 11.57 15.85 16.16
CA LYS A 575 11.77 17.23 16.65
C LYS A 575 10.48 18.01 16.90
N GLU A 576 9.42 17.63 16.19
CA GLU A 576 8.10 18.26 16.24
C GLU A 576 7.04 17.19 15.93
N LYS A 577 5.77 17.46 16.27
CA LYS A 577 4.69 16.54 15.94
C LYS A 577 4.35 16.62 14.46
N ASP A 578 4.91 15.69 13.69
CA ASP A 578 4.61 15.51 12.27
C ASP A 578 4.65 14.01 11.92
N GLY A 579 3.55 13.47 11.39
CA GLY A 579 3.48 12.06 10.99
C GLY A 579 4.34 11.68 9.79
N LEU A 580 4.96 12.66 9.10
CA LEU A 580 6.04 12.44 8.13
C LEU A 580 7.42 12.22 8.79
N SER A 581 7.60 12.69 10.02
CA SER A 581 8.83 12.42 10.78
C SER A 581 8.84 11.00 11.36
N ALA A 582 7.66 10.47 11.71
CA ALA A 582 7.49 9.08 12.11
C ALA A 582 7.93 8.12 10.98
N THR A 583 8.52 6.98 11.36
CA THR A 583 9.01 5.96 10.41
C THR A 583 8.61 4.56 10.88
N TRP A 584 8.39 3.67 9.92
CA TRP A 584 7.76 2.38 10.12
C TRP A 584 8.69 1.23 9.70
N TYR A 585 8.57 0.09 10.36
CA TYR A 585 9.04 -1.21 9.87
C TYR A 585 7.81 -2.09 9.70
N HIS A 586 7.60 -2.60 8.49
CA HIS A 586 6.42 -3.38 8.09
C HIS A 586 6.66 -4.88 8.31
N SER A 587 5.61 -5.65 8.65
CA SER A 587 5.64 -7.11 8.79
C SER A 587 6.83 -7.65 9.61
N ALA A 588 7.04 -7.16 10.84
CA ALA A 588 8.08 -7.65 11.76
C ALA A 588 7.75 -9.05 12.36
N ASN A 589 7.45 -10.02 11.48
CA ASN A 589 6.71 -11.24 11.76
C ASN A 589 7.54 -12.46 12.19
N SER A 590 8.87 -12.38 12.10
CA SER A 590 9.76 -13.46 12.56
C SER A 590 10.76 -12.92 13.59
N LYS A 591 11.48 -13.79 14.29
CA LYS A 591 12.59 -13.36 15.14
C LYS A 591 13.71 -12.72 14.31
N ALA A 592 13.85 -13.07 13.03
CA ALA A 592 14.78 -12.39 12.12
C ALA A 592 14.33 -10.95 11.79
N GLU A 593 13.07 -10.76 11.34
CA GLU A 593 12.55 -9.44 10.96
C GLU A 593 12.39 -8.51 12.17
N MET A 594 11.92 -9.01 13.31
CA MET A 594 11.87 -8.25 14.56
C MET A 594 13.27 -7.75 14.98
N ASN A 595 14.31 -8.59 14.88
CA ASN A 595 15.66 -8.17 15.23
C ASN A 595 16.25 -7.15 14.24
N LYS A 596 15.97 -7.26 12.93
CA LYS A 596 16.30 -6.22 11.95
C LYS A 596 15.58 -4.90 12.29
N ALA A 597 14.28 -4.95 12.55
CA ALA A 597 13.45 -3.79 12.88
C ALA A 597 13.97 -3.04 14.12
N LEU A 598 14.33 -3.77 15.17
CA LEU A 598 14.93 -3.23 16.40
C LEU A 598 16.30 -2.58 16.17
N GLN A 599 17.10 -3.09 15.24
CA GLN A 599 18.41 -2.53 14.86
C GLN A 599 18.29 -1.37 13.84
N SER A 600 17.13 -1.22 13.19
CA SER A 600 16.88 -0.19 12.18
C SER A 600 16.56 1.18 12.78
N GLY A 601 16.61 2.21 11.93
CA GLY A 601 16.14 3.56 12.26
C GLY A 601 14.62 3.74 12.29
N ALA A 602 13.83 2.71 11.96
CA ALA A 602 12.37 2.79 12.02
C ALA A 602 11.89 3.02 13.46
N MET A 603 10.93 3.90 13.68
CA MET A 603 10.47 4.31 15.01
C MET A 603 9.32 3.44 15.55
N ILE A 604 8.51 2.90 14.65
CA ILE A 604 7.31 2.12 14.97
C ILE A 604 7.42 0.75 14.29
N LEU A 605 7.16 -0.31 15.04
CA LEU A 605 7.08 -1.67 14.51
C LEU A 605 5.62 -2.01 14.24
N GLU A 606 5.34 -2.33 12.98
CA GLU A 606 4.13 -2.99 12.52
C GLU A 606 4.44 -4.49 12.42
N ALA A 607 3.49 -5.33 12.86
CA ALA A 607 3.57 -6.78 12.69
C ALA A 607 2.19 -7.43 12.68
N ASP A 608 2.05 -8.42 11.81
CA ASP A 608 0.83 -9.16 11.56
C ASP A 608 0.60 -10.22 12.65
N VAL A 609 -0.61 -10.30 13.21
CA VAL A 609 -0.96 -11.22 14.30
C VAL A 609 -2.02 -12.22 13.84
N ASN A 610 -1.67 -13.50 13.96
CA ASN A 610 -2.54 -14.63 13.65
C ASN A 610 -2.52 -15.66 14.80
N ILE A 611 -3.37 -16.67 14.75
CA ILE A 611 -3.39 -17.75 15.75
C ILE A 611 -2.56 -18.94 15.24
N GLN A 612 -1.79 -19.58 16.11
CA GLN A 612 -0.96 -20.72 15.74
C GLN A 612 -1.83 -21.88 15.24
N GLY A 613 -1.55 -22.37 14.04
CA GLY A 613 -2.32 -23.44 13.40
C GLY A 613 -3.74 -23.03 13.00
N HIS A 614 -3.97 -21.75 12.64
CA HIS A 614 -5.29 -21.22 12.33
C HIS A 614 -6.14 -22.09 11.39
N ASN A 615 -7.33 -22.49 11.87
CA ASN A 615 -8.29 -23.39 11.22
C ASN A 615 -7.72 -24.77 10.84
N THR A 616 -6.87 -25.36 11.69
CA THR A 616 -6.28 -26.70 11.49
C THR A 616 -6.58 -27.67 12.63
N LEU A 617 -6.16 -28.93 12.46
CA LEU A 617 -6.01 -29.89 13.56
C LEU A 617 -5.24 -29.36 14.78
N ASN A 618 -4.26 -28.50 14.51
CA ASN A 618 -3.26 -28.02 15.45
C ASN A 618 -3.51 -26.54 15.79
N GLU A 619 -4.75 -26.03 15.66
CA GLU A 619 -5.09 -24.68 16.13
C GLU A 619 -4.92 -24.64 17.66
N THR A 620 -4.13 -23.69 18.16
CA THR A 620 -3.89 -23.49 19.60
C THR A 620 -4.43 -22.12 20.04
N ASN A 621 -4.43 -21.84 21.35
CA ASN A 621 -4.74 -20.50 21.85
C ASN A 621 -3.50 -19.57 21.90
N ILE A 622 -2.42 -19.89 21.18
CA ILE A 622 -1.18 -19.11 21.15
C ILE A 622 -1.21 -18.13 19.97
N PRO A 623 -1.27 -16.80 20.21
CA PRO A 623 -1.09 -15.81 19.16
C PRO A 623 0.37 -15.74 18.73
N ILE A 624 0.58 -15.66 17.42
CA ILE A 624 1.87 -15.65 16.75
C ILE A 624 1.97 -14.48 15.78
N MET A 625 3.20 -14.11 15.43
CA MET A 625 3.47 -13.07 14.47
C MET A 625 3.49 -13.71 13.06
N ALA A 626 2.46 -13.53 12.24
CA ALA A 626 2.32 -14.19 10.94
C ALA A 626 1.30 -13.51 10.02
N HIS A 627 1.67 -13.35 8.74
CA HIS A 627 0.76 -12.89 7.67
C HIS A 627 0.24 -14.11 6.86
N PRO A 628 -1.07 -14.25 6.61
CA PRO A 628 -1.61 -15.28 5.73
C PRO A 628 -0.90 -15.33 4.36
N PRO A 629 -0.54 -16.52 3.83
CA PRO A 629 -1.00 -17.85 4.25
C PRO A 629 -0.29 -18.46 5.47
N ASP A 630 0.69 -17.77 6.07
CA ASP A 630 1.41 -18.33 7.20
C ASP A 630 0.53 -18.35 8.47
N ILE A 631 0.52 -19.52 9.11
CA ILE A 631 -0.21 -19.82 10.35
C ILE A 631 0.71 -20.45 11.41
N TYR A 632 2.01 -20.50 11.14
CA TYR A 632 3.08 -20.86 12.07
C TYR A 632 4.19 -19.82 11.94
N SER A 633 4.88 -19.53 13.03
CA SER A 633 5.99 -18.57 13.06
C SER A 633 7.05 -19.07 14.03
N ASP A 634 8.28 -18.59 13.86
CA ASP A 634 9.33 -18.77 14.87
C ASP A 634 9.15 -17.83 16.07
N ASN A 635 8.19 -16.88 16.01
CA ASN A 635 7.97 -15.84 17.02
C ASN A 635 6.52 -15.83 17.52
N THR A 636 6.32 -16.08 18.81
CA THR A 636 5.02 -15.87 19.48
C THR A 636 4.83 -14.39 19.84
N LEU A 637 3.57 -13.94 20.02
CA LEU A 637 3.32 -12.56 20.45
C LEU A 637 3.88 -12.26 21.85
N GLU A 638 3.92 -13.23 22.77
CA GLU A 638 4.52 -13.02 24.10
C GLU A 638 6.04 -12.80 23.99
N GLU A 639 6.76 -13.58 23.18
CA GLU A 639 8.20 -13.38 22.91
C GLU A 639 8.50 -12.08 22.16
N TRP A 640 7.64 -11.72 21.20
CA TRP A 640 7.74 -10.47 20.45
C TRP A 640 7.58 -9.27 21.38
N LEU A 641 6.53 -9.26 22.22
CA LEU A 641 6.31 -8.22 23.23
C LEU A 641 7.46 -8.17 24.23
N ASP A 642 7.92 -9.31 24.78
CA ASP A 642 9.06 -9.35 25.71
C ASP A 642 10.36 -8.86 25.08
N THR A 643 10.49 -8.83 23.76
CA THR A 643 11.67 -8.27 23.08
C THR A 643 11.47 -6.79 22.72
N VAL A 644 10.33 -6.42 22.13
CA VAL A 644 10.04 -5.04 21.68
C VAL A 644 9.84 -4.09 22.86
N LEU A 645 9.27 -4.53 23.99
CA LEU A 645 9.10 -3.70 25.20
C LEU A 645 10.44 -3.30 25.85
N LYS A 646 11.56 -3.96 25.50
CA LYS A 646 12.93 -3.56 25.93
C LYS A 646 13.52 -2.41 25.10
N SER A 647 12.87 -2.03 24.00
CA SER A 647 13.29 -0.95 23.09
C SER A 647 12.51 0.35 23.34
N LYS A 648 12.79 1.41 22.58
CA LYS A 648 11.95 2.62 22.50
C LYS A 648 10.85 2.58 21.42
N LYS A 649 10.76 1.51 20.61
CA LYS A 649 9.89 1.49 19.43
C LYS A 649 8.39 1.52 19.80
N GLY A 650 7.58 2.22 18.99
CA GLY A 650 6.12 2.14 19.05
C GLY A 650 5.59 0.79 18.53
N ILE A 651 4.35 0.42 18.87
CA ILE A 651 3.75 -0.87 18.52
C ILE A 651 2.44 -0.68 17.72
N LYS A 652 2.37 -1.32 16.55
CA LYS A 652 1.12 -1.58 15.80
C LYS A 652 1.01 -3.09 15.54
N LEU A 653 -0.12 -3.68 15.91
CA LEU A 653 -0.41 -5.10 15.73
C LEU A 653 -1.57 -5.25 14.74
N ASP A 654 -1.37 -5.90 13.59
CA ASP A 654 -2.44 -6.10 12.60
C ASP A 654 -3.05 -7.50 12.65
N PHE A 655 -4.28 -7.58 13.18
CA PHE A 655 -4.96 -8.85 13.37
C PHE A 655 -5.49 -9.38 12.04
N LYS A 656 -5.09 -10.60 11.70
CA LYS A 656 -5.55 -11.30 10.49
C LYS A 656 -6.66 -12.32 10.79
N SER A 657 -6.90 -12.65 12.06
CA SER A 657 -8.01 -13.50 12.51
C SER A 657 -8.58 -13.05 13.86
N LEU A 658 -9.88 -13.26 14.07
CA LEU A 658 -10.55 -12.96 15.35
C LEU A 658 -10.13 -13.92 16.46
N GLN A 659 -9.73 -15.14 16.09
CA GLN A 659 -9.20 -16.17 16.97
C GLN A 659 -7.92 -15.68 17.67
N ALA A 660 -7.07 -14.94 16.97
CA ALA A 660 -5.85 -14.37 17.53
C ALA A 660 -6.12 -13.19 18.50
N LEU A 661 -7.20 -12.43 18.28
CA LEU A 661 -7.48 -11.21 19.02
C LEU A 661 -7.67 -11.47 20.52
N GLU A 662 -8.59 -12.37 20.89
CA GLU A 662 -8.97 -12.52 22.30
C GLU A 662 -7.80 -12.97 23.21
N PRO A 663 -6.97 -13.98 22.85
CA PRO A 663 -5.75 -14.31 23.60
C PRO A 663 -4.72 -13.17 23.62
N SER A 664 -4.62 -12.40 22.54
CA SER A 664 -3.68 -11.26 22.45
C SER A 664 -4.07 -10.12 23.39
N LEU A 665 -5.38 -9.84 23.56
CA LEU A 665 -5.85 -8.84 24.52
C LEU A 665 -5.62 -9.27 25.97
N ASP A 666 -5.76 -10.57 26.28
CA ASP A 666 -5.42 -11.10 27.60
C ASP A 666 -3.90 -11.03 27.89
N LEU A 667 -3.04 -11.29 26.90
CA LEU A 667 -1.59 -11.06 27.00
C LEU A 667 -1.26 -9.58 27.17
N LEU A 668 -1.85 -8.68 26.39
CA LEU A 668 -1.61 -7.24 26.50
C LEU A 668 -2.02 -6.71 27.87
N ARG A 669 -3.16 -7.13 28.43
CA ARG A 669 -3.57 -6.78 29.79
C ARG A 669 -2.54 -7.24 30.83
N LYS A 670 -2.15 -8.52 30.79
CA LYS A 670 -1.11 -9.12 31.66
C LYS A 670 0.24 -8.37 31.57
N LYS A 671 0.66 -7.96 30.37
CA LYS A 671 1.90 -7.17 30.18
C LYS A 671 1.72 -5.71 30.64
N ASN A 672 0.52 -5.15 30.58
CA ASN A 672 0.25 -3.78 31.06
C ASN A 672 0.27 -3.67 32.60
N GLU A 673 -0.11 -4.73 33.31
CA GLU A 673 0.12 -4.85 34.77
C GLU A 673 1.62 -4.74 35.13
N THR A 674 2.51 -5.15 34.21
CA THR A 674 3.97 -4.97 34.32
C THR A 674 4.51 -3.67 33.68
N GLY A 675 3.62 -2.79 33.21
CA GLY A 675 3.93 -1.45 32.71
C GLY A 675 4.27 -1.38 31.20
N ILE A 676 3.26 -1.38 30.33
CA ILE A 676 3.48 -1.02 28.91
C ILE A 676 3.62 0.51 28.81
N ASN A 677 4.85 0.98 28.88
CA ASN A 677 5.23 2.40 28.86
C ASN A 677 5.30 3.01 27.44
N ARG A 678 4.27 2.80 26.60
CA ARG A 678 4.21 3.27 25.19
C ARG A 678 2.80 3.12 24.59
N PRO A 679 2.46 3.88 23.52
CA PRO A 679 1.21 3.68 22.79
C PRO A 679 1.20 2.32 22.07
N VAL A 680 0.03 1.67 22.09
CA VAL A 680 -0.25 0.43 21.37
C VAL A 680 -1.39 0.68 20.39
N TRP A 681 -1.22 0.25 19.15
CA TRP A 681 -2.21 0.39 18.08
C TRP A 681 -2.70 -1.00 17.64
N LEU A 682 -4.03 -1.21 17.61
CA LEU A 682 -4.64 -2.47 17.18
C LEU A 682 -5.32 -2.29 15.81
N ASN A 683 -4.74 -2.90 14.77
CA ASN A 683 -5.21 -2.82 13.39
C ASN A 683 -6.03 -4.07 13.01
N ALA A 684 -6.99 -3.90 12.11
CA ALA A 684 -7.71 -5.00 11.45
C ALA A 684 -8.51 -4.46 10.26
N ASP A 685 -8.53 -5.17 9.13
CA ASP A 685 -9.43 -4.87 8.02
C ASP A 685 -10.84 -5.40 8.30
N ILE A 686 -11.76 -4.47 8.59
CA ILE A 686 -13.12 -4.78 9.06
C ILE A 686 -14.23 -4.52 8.03
N LEU A 687 -13.88 -3.96 6.87
CA LEU A 687 -14.79 -3.60 5.79
C LEU A 687 -14.18 -3.90 4.42
N HIS A 688 -15.03 -4.06 3.39
CA HIS A 688 -14.58 -4.13 2.00
C HIS A 688 -14.31 -2.71 1.49
N GLY A 689 -13.12 -2.49 0.95
CA GLY A 689 -12.70 -1.22 0.36
C GLY A 689 -12.78 -1.23 -1.17
N PRO A 690 -12.04 -0.34 -1.84
CA PRO A 690 -12.15 -0.16 -3.29
C PRO A 690 -11.78 -1.43 -4.07
N ASN A 691 -12.61 -1.73 -5.07
CA ASN A 691 -12.55 -2.88 -5.98
C ASN A 691 -12.61 -4.28 -5.33
N VAL A 692 -12.77 -4.40 -4.00
CA VAL A 692 -12.85 -5.72 -3.34
C VAL A 692 -14.23 -6.35 -3.49
N PRO A 693 -14.34 -7.59 -3.99
CA PRO A 693 -15.61 -8.30 -4.06
C PRO A 693 -16.25 -8.55 -2.69
N ASN A 694 -17.59 -8.59 -2.63
CA ASN A 694 -18.36 -8.84 -1.40
C ASN A 694 -18.12 -10.23 -0.78
N PHE A 695 -17.47 -11.16 -1.48
CA PHE A 695 -17.12 -12.49 -0.97
C PHE A 695 -15.74 -12.54 -0.28
N TRP A 696 -14.93 -11.47 -0.36
CA TRP A 696 -13.61 -11.44 0.26
C TRP A 696 -13.75 -11.37 1.79
N PRO A 697 -12.99 -12.15 2.59
CA PRO A 697 -13.12 -12.12 4.05
C PRO A 697 -12.69 -10.77 4.63
N VAL A 698 -13.41 -10.35 5.69
CA VAL A 698 -13.09 -9.20 6.53
C VAL A 698 -13.34 -9.56 7.99
N ILE A 699 -12.65 -8.90 8.92
CA ILE A 699 -12.85 -9.12 10.35
C ILE A 699 -14.18 -8.53 10.80
N ASN A 700 -14.95 -9.28 11.62
CA ASN A 700 -16.25 -8.80 12.09
C ASN A 700 -16.09 -7.60 13.04
N ALA A 701 -16.37 -6.41 12.53
CA ALA A 701 -16.28 -5.13 13.24
C ALA A 701 -16.89 -5.18 14.66
N THR A 702 -18.11 -5.68 14.80
CA THR A 702 -18.83 -5.72 16.08
C THR A 702 -18.11 -6.58 17.12
N ARG A 703 -17.58 -7.76 16.74
CA ARG A 703 -16.77 -8.59 17.64
C ARG A 703 -15.40 -7.99 17.93
N PHE A 704 -14.74 -7.41 16.92
CA PHE A 704 -13.44 -6.76 17.07
C PHE A 704 -13.48 -5.63 18.09
N PHE A 705 -14.38 -4.65 17.90
CA PHE A 705 -14.53 -3.54 18.85
C PHE A 705 -15.05 -4.02 20.21
N GLY A 706 -16.01 -4.95 20.25
CA GLY A 706 -16.57 -5.48 21.50
C GLY A 706 -15.51 -6.16 22.40
N LEU A 707 -14.58 -6.91 21.81
CA LEU A 707 -13.46 -7.51 22.55
C LEU A 707 -12.48 -6.46 23.06
N ILE A 708 -12.16 -5.43 22.25
CA ILE A 708 -11.30 -4.32 22.67
C ILE A 708 -11.92 -3.56 23.86
N GLN A 709 -13.19 -3.14 23.76
CA GLN A 709 -13.86 -2.40 24.85
C GLN A 709 -13.93 -3.20 26.17
N THR A 710 -13.98 -4.54 26.11
CA THR A 710 -14.17 -5.40 27.28
C THR A 710 -12.87 -5.91 27.90
N LYS A 711 -11.78 -6.03 27.15
CA LYS A 711 -10.49 -6.58 27.64
C LYS A 711 -9.32 -5.61 27.67
N PHE A 712 -9.29 -4.60 26.79
CA PHE A 712 -8.17 -3.65 26.67
C PHE A 712 -8.62 -2.31 26.05
N PRO A 713 -9.45 -1.51 26.77
CA PRO A 713 -10.07 -0.31 26.20
C PRO A 713 -9.10 0.85 25.99
N ASP A 714 -8.01 0.92 26.76
CA ASP A 714 -7.06 2.04 26.78
C ASP A 714 -6.01 1.88 25.68
N VAL A 715 -6.42 2.08 24.43
CA VAL A 715 -5.63 1.76 23.24
C VAL A 715 -6.03 2.66 22.06
N THR A 716 -5.15 2.82 21.06
CA THR A 716 -5.55 3.41 19.77
C THR A 716 -6.02 2.30 18.83
N ILE A 717 -7.14 2.52 18.13
CA ILE A 717 -7.70 1.51 17.20
C ILE A 717 -7.44 1.94 15.76
N SER A 718 -7.05 0.99 14.91
CA SER A 718 -6.67 1.22 13.51
C SER A 718 -7.55 0.41 12.53
N PRO A 719 -8.88 0.67 12.46
CA PRO A 719 -9.81 -0.13 11.66
C PRO A 719 -9.68 0.20 10.17
N GLY A 720 -9.34 -0.80 9.37
CA GLY A 720 -9.07 -0.69 7.94
C GLY A 720 -10.18 -1.23 7.03
N TRP A 721 -9.92 -1.10 5.74
CA TRP A 721 -10.66 -1.78 4.67
C TRP A 721 -9.70 -2.68 3.91
N THR A 722 -10.12 -3.89 3.55
CA THR A 722 -9.42 -4.66 2.50
C THR A 722 -9.41 -3.86 1.19
N VAL A 723 -8.33 -3.92 0.43
CA VAL A 723 -8.19 -3.15 -0.83
C VAL A 723 -7.71 -4.03 -1.98
N LEU A 724 -8.29 -3.84 -3.17
CA LEU A 724 -7.75 -4.35 -4.43
C LEU A 724 -7.36 -3.15 -5.30
N TYR A 725 -6.06 -2.98 -5.59
CA TYR A 725 -5.60 -1.92 -6.48
C TYR A 725 -5.54 -2.41 -7.92
N LEU A 726 -6.10 -1.62 -8.83
CA LEU A 726 -6.09 -1.85 -10.28
C LEU A 726 -5.46 -0.61 -10.93
N PRO A 727 -4.16 -0.64 -11.30
CA PRO A 727 -3.37 0.56 -11.64
C PRO A 727 -3.95 1.47 -12.73
N PHE A 728 -4.80 0.92 -13.58
CA PHE A 728 -5.35 1.58 -14.76
C PHE A 728 -6.72 2.24 -14.52
N TYR A 729 -7.32 2.05 -13.33
CA TYR A 729 -8.52 2.74 -12.86
C TYR A 729 -8.20 3.66 -11.67
N PRO A 730 -7.42 4.74 -11.84
CA PRO A 730 -7.06 5.65 -10.73
C PRO A 730 -8.29 6.27 -10.06
N ASN A 731 -9.41 6.39 -10.77
CA ASN A 731 -10.66 6.94 -10.24
C ASN A 731 -11.42 5.93 -9.33
N ALA A 732 -11.04 4.65 -9.30
CA ALA A 732 -11.69 3.60 -8.51
C ALA A 732 -11.10 3.54 -7.08
N THR A 733 -11.61 4.41 -6.22
CA THR A 733 -11.06 4.78 -4.91
C THR A 733 -12.11 4.69 -3.78
N TYR A 734 -11.74 5.09 -2.56
CA TYR A 734 -12.62 5.17 -1.39
C TYR A 734 -13.85 6.05 -1.69
N THR A 735 -15.04 5.45 -1.65
CA THR A 735 -16.31 6.12 -1.94
C THR A 735 -16.98 6.64 -0.67
N GLN A 736 -17.93 7.58 -0.81
CA GLN A 736 -18.80 8.05 0.29
C GLN A 736 -19.36 6.87 1.11
N ALA A 737 -19.97 5.87 0.47
CA ALA A 737 -20.60 4.74 1.16
C ALA A 737 -19.60 3.86 1.94
N MET A 738 -18.36 3.70 1.45
CA MET A 738 -17.31 2.97 2.17
C MET A 738 -16.85 3.73 3.43
N VAL A 739 -16.81 5.06 3.35
CA VAL A 739 -16.35 5.95 4.42
C VAL A 739 -17.43 6.21 5.47
N GLU A 740 -18.69 6.40 5.07
CA GLU A 740 -19.83 6.53 5.98
C GLU A 740 -20.07 5.23 6.76
N LYS A 741 -19.96 4.06 6.12
CA LYS A 741 -20.05 2.76 6.79
C LYS A 741 -18.96 2.57 7.84
N MET A 742 -17.74 3.04 7.58
CA MET A 742 -16.67 3.07 8.59
C MET A 742 -17.03 4.02 9.74
N TYR A 743 -17.48 5.24 9.42
CA TYR A 743 -17.89 6.24 10.42
C TYR A 743 -18.98 5.73 11.37
N ASP A 744 -20.03 5.08 10.86
CA ASP A 744 -21.13 4.55 11.66
C ASP A 744 -20.69 3.48 12.68
N HIS A 745 -19.67 2.68 12.34
CA HIS A 745 -19.07 1.71 13.26
C HIS A 745 -18.23 2.36 14.37
N VAL A 746 -17.57 3.50 14.11
CA VAL A 746 -16.52 4.05 14.98
C VAL A 746 -16.90 5.32 15.74
N ARG A 747 -17.92 6.06 15.29
CA ARG A 747 -18.35 7.35 15.87
C ARG A 747 -18.66 7.33 17.37
N HIS A 748 -19.09 6.18 17.89
CA HIS A 748 -19.46 5.98 19.30
C HIS A 748 -18.31 5.46 20.18
N LEU A 749 -17.17 5.08 19.59
CA LEU A 749 -16.03 4.53 20.33
C LEU A 749 -15.24 5.67 21.01
N PRO A 750 -14.81 5.54 22.29
CA PRO A 750 -14.07 6.59 23.01
C PRO A 750 -12.58 6.69 22.61
N GLN A 751 -11.99 5.65 22.05
CA GLN A 751 -10.56 5.58 21.69
C GLN A 751 -10.14 6.58 20.61
N LYS A 752 -8.84 6.91 20.56
CA LYS A 752 -8.22 7.53 19.39
C LYS A 752 -8.28 6.55 18.21
N ILE A 753 -8.45 7.07 16.99
CA ILE A 753 -8.66 6.23 15.80
C ILE A 753 -7.77 6.71 14.66
N THR A 754 -7.08 5.78 14.00
CA THR A 754 -6.45 6.03 12.69
C THR A 754 -7.07 5.12 11.64
N PHE A 755 -7.21 5.58 10.41
CA PHE A 755 -7.73 4.76 9.32
C PHE A 755 -6.57 4.41 8.36
N PRO A 756 -6.15 3.13 8.27
CA PRO A 756 -5.15 2.71 7.30
C PRO A 756 -5.76 2.77 5.90
N VAL A 757 -5.13 3.54 5.01
CA VAL A 757 -5.61 3.77 3.64
C VAL A 757 -4.47 3.64 2.63
N LEU A 758 -4.74 2.97 1.50
CA LEU A 758 -3.74 2.72 0.46
C LEU A 758 -3.38 4.04 -0.25
N ALA A 759 -2.12 4.47 -0.10
CA ALA A 759 -1.66 5.82 -0.45
C ALA A 759 -1.97 6.23 -1.92
N VAL A 760 -1.82 5.32 -2.88
CA VAL A 760 -2.12 5.55 -4.31
C VAL A 760 -3.59 5.91 -4.59
N MET A 761 -4.52 5.58 -3.70
CA MET A 761 -5.95 5.89 -3.84
C MET A 761 -6.37 7.21 -3.16
N VAL A 762 -5.64 7.64 -2.12
CA VAL A 762 -6.12 8.65 -1.14
C VAL A 762 -6.44 10.01 -1.76
N LYS A 763 -5.69 10.48 -2.76
CA LYS A 763 -5.95 11.77 -3.43
C LYS A 763 -7.33 11.82 -4.09
N ASN A 764 -7.75 10.74 -4.74
CA ASN A 764 -9.03 10.71 -5.46
C ASN A 764 -10.20 10.45 -4.49
N GLY A 765 -9.95 9.69 -3.41
CA GLY A 765 -10.88 9.52 -2.27
C GLY A 765 -10.85 10.69 -1.27
N TRP A 766 -10.01 11.71 -1.51
CA TRP A 766 -9.73 12.79 -0.56
C TRP A 766 -10.97 13.53 -0.04
N PRO A 767 -12.02 13.79 -0.85
CA PRO A 767 -13.18 14.51 -0.34
C PRO A 767 -13.92 13.76 0.77
N HIS A 768 -14.01 12.42 0.65
CA HIS A 768 -14.62 11.58 1.66
C HIS A 768 -13.70 11.36 2.87
N LEU A 769 -12.40 11.19 2.65
CA LEU A 769 -11.42 10.99 3.73
C LEU A 769 -11.19 12.27 4.56
N SER A 770 -11.18 13.44 3.91
CA SER A 770 -11.15 14.74 4.59
C SER A 770 -12.45 15.00 5.37
N TRP A 771 -13.62 14.64 4.83
CA TRP A 771 -14.88 14.64 5.56
C TRP A 771 -14.82 13.77 6.83
N LEU A 772 -14.25 12.56 6.76
CA LEU A 772 -14.09 11.67 7.91
C LEU A 772 -13.24 12.35 9.00
N LEU A 773 -12.10 12.95 8.62
CA LEU A 773 -11.24 13.71 9.53
C LEU A 773 -11.94 14.93 10.17
N LYS A 774 -12.94 15.54 9.52
CA LYS A 774 -13.75 16.61 10.13
C LYS A 774 -14.73 16.11 11.21
N GLN A 775 -15.09 14.83 11.24
CA GLN A 775 -16.11 14.34 12.20
C GLN A 775 -15.61 14.23 13.66
N SER A 776 -14.30 14.08 13.88
CA SER A 776 -13.72 14.11 15.23
C SER A 776 -12.23 14.47 15.18
N SER A 777 -11.76 15.30 16.11
CA SER A 777 -10.33 15.61 16.29
C SER A 777 -9.48 14.37 16.63
N ARG A 778 -10.11 13.34 17.20
CA ARG A 778 -9.51 12.05 17.60
C ARG A 778 -9.17 11.13 16.42
N PHE A 779 -9.57 11.50 15.21
CA PHE A 779 -9.39 10.70 14.00
C PHE A 779 -8.10 11.09 13.26
N SER A 780 -7.48 10.14 12.58
CA SER A 780 -6.24 10.31 11.80
C SER A 780 -6.23 9.33 10.61
N LEU A 781 -5.29 9.48 9.68
CA LEU A 781 -5.05 8.50 8.60
C LEU A 781 -3.65 7.91 8.72
N THR A 782 -3.49 6.64 8.37
CA THR A 782 -2.19 6.00 8.13
C THR A 782 -2.11 5.64 6.65
N LEU A 783 -1.34 6.40 5.87
CA LEU A 783 -1.14 6.14 4.45
C LEU A 783 -0.11 5.03 4.29
N TRP A 784 -0.55 3.84 3.85
CA TRP A 784 0.33 2.71 3.60
C TRP A 784 0.62 2.52 2.11
N GLN A 785 1.83 2.07 1.79
CA GLN A 785 2.26 1.73 0.44
C GLN A 785 1.99 0.24 0.14
N GLY A 786 1.34 -0.03 -1.00
CA GLY A 786 1.23 -1.39 -1.56
C GLY A 786 2.35 -1.68 -2.58
N SER A 787 2.11 -2.63 -3.48
CA SER A 787 3.04 -2.99 -4.57
C SER A 787 3.31 -1.87 -5.59
N GLU A 788 2.49 -0.82 -5.59
CA GLU A 788 2.55 0.30 -6.53
C GLU A 788 2.90 1.61 -5.80
N ASN A 789 3.87 2.34 -6.35
CA ASN A 789 4.45 3.52 -5.68
C ASN A 789 3.51 4.73 -5.75
N PRO A 790 3.13 5.36 -4.62
CA PRO A 790 2.40 6.63 -4.64
C PRO A 790 3.29 7.76 -5.16
N THR A 791 2.73 8.67 -5.96
CA THR A 791 3.53 9.79 -6.48
C THR A 791 3.77 10.83 -5.38
N VAL A 792 4.98 11.40 -5.34
CA VAL A 792 5.34 12.48 -4.41
C VAL A 792 4.38 13.67 -4.55
N ASN A 793 3.89 13.98 -5.75
CA ASN A 793 2.90 15.05 -5.96
C ASN A 793 1.57 14.80 -5.21
N ASP A 794 1.16 13.54 -5.09
CA ASP A 794 -0.12 13.18 -4.47
C ASP A 794 0.02 13.10 -2.94
N LEU A 795 1.15 12.60 -2.45
CA LEU A 795 1.52 12.69 -1.03
C LEU A 795 1.64 14.15 -0.56
N LEU A 796 2.25 15.04 -1.37
CA LEU A 796 2.31 16.47 -1.09
C LEU A 796 0.92 17.13 -1.15
N PHE A 797 0.05 16.75 -2.08
CA PHE A 797 -1.34 17.23 -2.09
C PHE A 797 -2.09 16.84 -0.81
N ILE A 798 -1.92 15.60 -0.33
CA ILE A 798 -2.58 15.15 0.91
C ILE A 798 -2.03 15.92 2.11
N ARG A 799 -0.71 16.08 2.21
CA ARG A 799 -0.05 16.89 3.25
C ARG A 799 -0.46 18.36 3.21
N ASP A 800 -0.54 18.95 2.02
CA ASP A 800 -0.90 20.36 1.81
C ASP A 800 -2.36 20.66 2.19
N ASN A 801 -3.23 19.65 2.31
CA ASN A 801 -4.66 19.80 2.64
C ASN A 801 -5.05 19.19 4.00
N SER A 802 -4.08 18.88 4.85
CA SER A 802 -4.31 18.22 6.14
C SER A 802 -3.46 18.84 7.25
N ASN A 803 -3.80 18.52 8.50
CA ASN A 803 -2.93 18.81 9.63
C ASN A 803 -1.82 17.73 9.70
N PRO A 804 -0.52 18.07 9.66
CA PRO A 804 0.59 17.11 9.72
C PRO A 804 0.59 16.20 10.97
N GLN A 805 -0.09 16.60 12.05
CA GLN A 805 -0.26 15.78 13.25
C GLN A 805 -1.28 14.64 13.10
N ARG A 806 -2.06 14.63 12.01
CA ARG A 806 -3.20 13.73 11.80
C ARG A 806 -3.00 12.75 10.63
N ILE A 807 -1.86 12.79 9.93
CA ILE A 807 -1.54 11.91 8.80
C ILE A 807 -0.18 11.27 9.03
N TYR A 808 -0.16 9.95 9.16
CA TYR A 808 1.05 9.12 9.27
C TYR A 808 1.38 8.49 7.90
N TYR A 809 2.66 8.29 7.60
CA TYR A 809 3.13 7.80 6.29
C TYR A 809 3.97 6.52 6.43
N ASP A 810 3.34 5.37 6.20
CA ASP A 810 3.96 4.04 6.09
C ASP A 810 4.33 3.78 4.62
N ILE A 811 5.37 4.49 4.17
CA ILE A 811 5.82 4.60 2.77
C ILE A 811 7.27 4.12 2.68
N TYR A 812 7.61 3.38 1.63
CA TYR A 812 8.94 2.78 1.49
C TYR A 812 9.95 3.72 0.83
N GLU A 813 11.24 3.43 1.02
CA GLU A 813 12.32 4.11 0.32
C GLU A 813 12.43 3.60 -1.13
N PRO A 814 12.80 4.44 -2.12
CA PRO A 814 13.26 5.83 -1.98
C PRO A 814 12.15 6.89 -1.99
N VAL A 815 10.86 6.49 -2.07
CA VAL A 815 9.73 7.43 -2.19
C VAL A 815 9.59 8.28 -0.92
N LEU A 816 9.79 7.69 0.26
CA LEU A 816 9.76 8.40 1.54
C LEU A 816 10.81 9.52 1.62
N SER A 817 12.07 9.26 1.24
CA SER A 817 13.12 10.28 1.22
C SER A 817 12.83 11.40 0.20
N GLN A 818 12.37 11.05 -1.01
CA GLN A 818 11.98 12.06 -2.01
C GLN A 818 10.81 12.92 -1.52
N PHE A 819 9.83 12.33 -0.83
CA PHE A 819 8.71 13.05 -0.24
C PHE A 819 9.15 13.95 0.92
N LYS A 820 10.05 13.49 1.80
CA LYS A 820 10.66 14.31 2.87
C LYS A 820 11.43 15.50 2.32
N GLU A 821 12.23 15.30 1.26
CA GLU A 821 12.98 16.38 0.60
C GLU A 821 12.03 17.41 -0.08
N ALA A 822 10.96 16.94 -0.74
CA ALA A 822 9.99 17.83 -1.37
C ALA A 822 9.04 18.51 -0.36
N ALA A 823 8.85 17.92 0.83
CA ALA A 823 8.08 18.51 1.92
C ALA A 823 8.86 19.59 2.69
N SER A 824 10.19 19.52 2.76
CA SER A 824 11.02 20.52 3.46
C SER A 824 11.20 21.81 2.66
N LYS A 825 11.12 21.76 1.33
CA LYS A 825 11.17 22.92 0.39
C LYS A 825 9.84 23.70 0.33
N TYR A 826 9.18 23.85 1.47
CA TYR A 826 7.83 24.42 1.58
C TYR A 826 7.87 25.84 2.16
N HIS A 827 7.23 26.78 1.47
CA HIS A 827 7.02 28.14 1.97
C HIS A 827 5.53 28.36 2.31
N GLN A 828 5.26 29.05 3.41
CA GLN A 828 3.87 29.26 3.86
C GLN A 828 3.08 30.32 3.05
N ASN A 829 3.73 31.04 2.13
CA ASN A 829 3.15 32.15 1.38
C ASN A 829 3.15 31.95 -0.15
N LEU A 830 1.95 32.05 -0.73
CA LEU A 830 1.58 32.44 -2.11
C LEU A 830 2.15 31.69 -3.34
N PHE A 831 1.28 30.86 -3.92
CA PHE A 831 0.92 30.80 -5.35
C PHE A 831 1.97 31.23 -6.39
N TYR A 832 2.87 30.31 -6.75
CA TYR A 832 3.68 30.38 -7.96
C TYR A 832 3.25 29.32 -8.98
N HIS A 833 2.51 29.74 -10.00
CA HIS A 833 2.24 28.95 -11.21
C HIS A 833 2.78 29.63 -12.46
N LYS A 834 3.08 28.84 -13.50
CA LYS A 834 3.50 29.35 -14.81
C LYS A 834 2.27 29.74 -15.64
N PRO A 835 2.32 30.84 -16.42
CA PRO A 835 1.21 31.25 -17.27
C PRO A 835 0.92 30.22 -18.37
N PHE A 836 -0.34 30.17 -18.78
CA PHE A 836 -0.94 29.13 -19.64
C PHE A 836 -0.46 29.16 -21.12
N LEU A 837 0.19 30.25 -21.54
CA LEU A 837 0.61 30.53 -22.92
C LEU A 837 1.81 29.69 -23.40
N LEU A 838 1.59 28.40 -23.73
CA LEU A 838 2.40 27.68 -24.73
C LEU A 838 1.86 26.29 -25.19
N PHE A 839 0.92 25.66 -24.48
CA PHE A 839 0.64 24.21 -24.66
C PHE A 839 -0.41 23.80 -25.71
N ILE A 840 -0.61 24.60 -26.76
CA ILE A 840 -1.48 24.24 -27.91
C ILE A 840 -0.68 24.03 -29.22
N THR A 841 0.60 24.42 -29.32
CA THR A 841 1.39 24.21 -30.56
C THR A 841 2.79 23.63 -30.32
N LYS A 842 2.93 22.33 -30.64
CA LYS A 842 4.16 21.50 -30.72
C LYS A 842 4.86 21.18 -29.38
N PRO A 843 5.51 20.00 -29.27
CA PRO A 843 6.31 19.64 -28.11
C PRO A 843 7.71 20.28 -28.18
N ALA A 844 8.13 20.91 -27.08
CA ALA A 844 9.51 21.34 -26.86
C ALA A 844 9.98 20.85 -25.49
N PHE A 845 11.11 20.14 -25.45
CA PHE A 845 11.69 19.63 -24.21
C PHE A 845 12.48 20.74 -23.50
N GLN A 846 12.44 20.70 -22.16
CA GLN A 846 13.61 20.91 -21.30
C GLN A 846 14.43 22.21 -21.48
N HIS A 847 13.99 23.28 -20.80
CA HIS A 847 14.88 23.99 -19.86
C HIS A 847 14.08 24.85 -18.87
N CYS A 848 14.31 24.67 -17.57
CA CYS A 848 13.98 25.66 -16.55
C CYS A 848 14.90 25.52 -15.33
N SER A 849 15.56 26.63 -15.04
CA SER A 849 16.20 27.07 -13.80
C SER A 849 15.83 26.31 -12.53
N GLU A 850 16.82 26.16 -11.64
CA GLU A 850 16.64 25.83 -10.23
C GLU A 850 15.57 26.75 -9.59
N GLN A 851 14.38 26.21 -9.32
CA GLN A 851 13.44 26.80 -8.38
C GLN A 851 13.67 26.11 -7.02
N LYS A 852 13.99 26.88 -5.98
CA LYS A 852 14.35 26.33 -4.66
C LYS A 852 13.13 25.82 -3.88
N ASP A 853 11.95 26.37 -4.15
CA ASP A 853 10.73 26.20 -3.35
C ASP A 853 9.52 25.82 -4.22
N ARG A 854 8.51 25.16 -3.61
CA ARG A 854 7.27 24.72 -4.30
C ARG A 854 6.00 25.44 -3.82
N PRO A 855 4.97 25.59 -4.67
CA PRO A 855 3.64 26.08 -4.25
C PRO A 855 2.83 25.01 -3.47
N ARG A 856 1.93 25.48 -2.59
CA ARG A 856 0.88 24.66 -1.93
C ARG A 856 -0.21 24.31 -2.95
N ARG A 857 -0.67 23.05 -3.01
CA ARG A 857 -1.79 22.62 -3.87
C ARG A 857 -3.07 22.42 -3.06
N PHE A 858 -3.92 23.44 -2.99
CA PHE A 858 -5.15 23.40 -2.20
C PHE A 858 -6.29 22.60 -2.88
N TYR A 859 -7.12 21.93 -2.08
CA TYR A 859 -8.30 21.18 -2.53
C TYR A 859 -9.49 22.13 -2.78
N PRO A 860 -10.11 22.17 -3.97
CA PRO A 860 -11.11 23.19 -4.29
C PRO A 860 -12.38 23.20 -3.42
N GLY A 861 -12.76 22.08 -2.82
CA GLY A 861 -13.86 22.01 -1.85
C GLY A 861 -13.41 22.14 -0.39
N GLY A 862 -12.23 22.71 -0.14
CA GLY A 862 -11.61 22.85 1.19
C GLY A 862 -12.05 24.10 1.96
N ASP A 863 -11.57 24.21 3.21
CA ASP A 863 -11.88 25.31 4.11
C ASP A 863 -11.18 26.62 3.72
N ILE A 864 -11.96 27.66 3.44
CA ILE A 864 -11.42 28.96 3.01
C ILE A 864 -10.65 29.68 4.12
N VAL A 865 -10.88 29.35 5.39
CA VAL A 865 -10.12 29.92 6.52
C VAL A 865 -8.68 29.38 6.53
N ASP A 866 -8.47 28.10 6.23
CA ASP A 866 -7.12 27.52 6.06
C ASP A 866 -6.44 27.99 4.75
N TYR A 867 -7.22 28.27 3.70
CA TYR A 867 -6.68 28.84 2.46
C TYR A 867 -6.17 30.27 2.64
N PHE A 868 -7.01 31.19 3.14
CA PHE A 868 -6.69 32.61 3.25
C PHE A 868 -5.93 32.98 4.53
N LYS A 869 -6.03 32.17 5.60
CA LYS A 869 -5.52 32.46 6.95
C LYS A 869 -5.86 33.87 7.45
N PRO A 870 -7.15 34.27 7.43
CA PRO A 870 -7.57 35.61 7.85
C PRO A 870 -7.22 35.85 9.31
N ALA A 871 -6.89 37.11 9.66
CA ALA A 871 -6.52 37.47 11.02
C ALA A 871 -7.60 37.03 12.04
N ASN A 872 -7.16 36.38 13.13
CA ASN A 872 -8.00 35.77 14.16
C ASN A 872 -9.05 34.77 13.60
N ASN A 873 -8.71 34.05 12.53
CA ASN A 873 -9.58 33.12 11.78
C ASN A 873 -10.92 33.75 11.32
N ASN A 874 -11.03 35.08 11.29
CA ASN A 874 -12.31 35.76 11.20
C ASN A 874 -12.76 35.95 9.75
N GLY A 875 -13.88 35.33 9.36
CA GLY A 875 -14.48 35.38 8.03
C GLY A 875 -14.91 36.79 7.55
N LEU A 876 -14.97 37.78 8.44
CA LEU A 876 -15.16 39.20 8.08
C LEU A 876 -13.94 39.80 7.36
N ASN A 877 -12.74 39.29 7.63
CA ASN A 877 -11.49 39.78 7.06
C ASN A 877 -11.24 39.26 5.63
N ILE A 878 -12.08 38.35 5.12
CA ILE A 878 -12.05 37.90 3.73
C ILE A 878 -12.76 38.95 2.86
N GLN A 879 -12.08 39.42 1.81
CA GLN A 879 -12.67 40.34 0.83
C GLN A 879 -13.44 39.59 -0.24
N TRP A 880 -14.46 40.26 -0.80
CA TRP A 880 -15.38 39.72 -1.79
C TRP A 880 -15.52 40.76 -2.90
N GLU A 881 -14.97 40.47 -4.08
CA GLU A 881 -14.91 41.39 -5.22
C GLU A 881 -15.75 40.83 -6.38
N THR A 882 -16.53 41.67 -7.06
CA THR A 882 -17.45 41.21 -8.12
C THR A 882 -16.88 41.48 -9.51
N VAL A 883 -16.79 40.42 -10.32
CA VAL A 883 -16.31 40.48 -11.70
C VAL A 883 -17.48 40.87 -12.61
N THR A 884 -17.37 42.05 -13.24
CA THR A 884 -18.33 42.57 -14.23
C THR A 884 -17.86 42.32 -15.66
N ASP A 885 -16.56 42.41 -15.92
CA ASP A 885 -15.98 42.41 -17.26
C ASP A 885 -14.46 42.10 -17.19
N ARG A 886 -13.80 42.02 -18.34
CA ARG A 886 -12.36 41.68 -18.43
C ARG A 886 -11.45 42.76 -17.81
N ASN A 887 -11.78 44.04 -17.92
CA ASN A 887 -10.96 45.12 -17.37
C ASN A 887 -11.10 45.20 -15.85
N SER A 888 -12.33 45.05 -15.35
CA SER A 888 -12.65 44.88 -13.93
C SER A 888 -11.85 43.71 -13.32
N LEU A 889 -11.92 42.52 -13.94
CA LEU A 889 -11.12 41.37 -13.51
C LEU A 889 -9.61 41.66 -13.49
N LEU A 890 -9.06 42.27 -14.55
CA LEU A 890 -7.63 42.57 -14.65
C LEU A 890 -7.15 43.61 -13.63
N SER A 891 -8.00 44.56 -13.22
CA SER A 891 -7.68 45.47 -12.10
C SER A 891 -7.76 44.73 -10.76
N ILE A 892 -8.83 43.98 -10.48
CA ILE A 892 -8.98 43.23 -9.24
C ILE A 892 -7.79 42.28 -9.02
N LEU A 893 -7.42 41.48 -10.03
CA LEU A 893 -6.30 40.53 -9.95
C LEU A 893 -4.92 41.18 -9.75
N LYS A 894 -4.78 42.47 -10.07
CA LYS A 894 -3.53 43.23 -10.02
C LYS A 894 -3.42 44.11 -8.76
N ASP A 895 -4.51 44.75 -8.39
CA ASP A 895 -4.55 45.85 -7.41
C ASP A 895 -5.03 45.40 -6.03
N SER A 896 -5.70 44.25 -5.91
CA SER A 896 -6.17 43.68 -4.64
C SER A 896 -5.27 42.52 -4.16
N PRO A 897 -4.97 42.41 -2.84
CA PRO A 897 -4.08 41.39 -2.30
C PRO A 897 -4.65 39.97 -2.29
N GLY A 898 -5.94 39.80 -2.57
CA GLY A 898 -6.64 38.51 -2.60
C GLY A 898 -8.01 38.51 -1.90
N GLY A 899 -8.77 37.44 -2.11
CA GLY A 899 -10.14 37.29 -1.59
C GLY A 899 -10.98 36.30 -2.38
N MET A 900 -12.30 36.41 -2.29
CA MET A 900 -13.26 35.65 -3.11
C MET A 900 -13.71 36.48 -4.31
N LEU A 901 -13.64 35.92 -5.52
CA LEU A 901 -14.17 36.52 -6.74
C LEU A 901 -15.61 36.06 -6.96
N VAL A 902 -16.55 36.99 -6.89
CA VAL A 902 -17.95 36.79 -7.24
C VAL A 902 -18.09 36.86 -8.76
N ILE A 903 -18.43 35.73 -9.38
CA ILE A 903 -18.55 35.61 -10.84
C ILE A 903 -19.99 35.20 -11.16
N PRO A 904 -20.87 36.12 -11.56
CA PRO A 904 -22.21 35.78 -12.00
C PRO A 904 -22.17 35.21 -13.42
N VAL A 905 -22.84 34.07 -13.65
CA VAL A 905 -22.73 33.30 -14.89
C VAL A 905 -24.08 33.14 -15.57
N ILE A 906 -24.15 33.61 -16.82
CA ILE A 906 -25.32 33.53 -17.71
C ILE A 906 -24.97 32.76 -19.00
N SER A 907 -25.98 32.59 -19.86
CA SER A 907 -25.80 32.08 -21.22
C SER A 907 -25.30 33.19 -22.13
N GLY A 908 -24.24 32.95 -22.91
CA GLY A 908 -23.82 33.88 -23.96
C GLY A 908 -24.93 34.12 -25.00
N ILE A 909 -25.03 35.36 -25.48
CA ILE A 909 -26.01 35.84 -26.45
C ILE A 909 -25.68 35.28 -27.84
N ASP A 910 -24.44 35.48 -28.29
CA ASP A 910 -23.94 34.98 -29.58
C ASP A 910 -23.74 33.45 -29.58
N LYS A 911 -23.49 32.86 -28.40
CA LYS A 911 -23.18 31.43 -28.26
C LYS A 911 -23.88 30.80 -27.03
N PRO A 912 -25.19 30.49 -27.10
CA PRO A 912 -25.98 30.00 -25.95
C PRO A 912 -25.57 28.68 -25.29
N LYS A 913 -24.50 28.03 -25.77
CA LYS A 913 -23.89 26.83 -25.16
C LYS A 913 -22.69 27.13 -24.26
N PHE A 914 -22.25 28.38 -24.19
CA PHE A 914 -21.06 28.79 -23.47
C PHE A 914 -21.45 29.70 -22.28
N PRO A 915 -20.97 29.40 -21.06
CA PRO A 915 -21.14 30.29 -19.92
C PRO A 915 -20.29 31.55 -20.10
N VAL A 916 -20.91 32.71 -19.90
CA VAL A 916 -20.26 34.04 -19.90
C VAL A 916 -20.57 34.79 -18.61
N VAL A 917 -19.76 35.81 -18.30
CA VAL A 917 -19.99 36.71 -17.17
C VAL A 917 -21.19 37.62 -17.45
N GLU A 918 -22.11 37.72 -16.48
CA GLU A 918 -23.30 38.58 -16.53
C GLU A 918 -22.94 40.04 -16.81
N ASP A 919 -23.70 40.69 -17.70
CA ASP A 919 -23.55 42.09 -18.13
C ASP A 919 -22.16 42.50 -18.69
N SER A 920 -21.32 41.55 -19.09
CA SER A 920 -20.00 41.84 -19.68
C SER A 920 -20.06 42.27 -21.16
N ASP A 921 -19.49 43.44 -21.48
CA ASP A 921 -19.33 43.95 -22.85
C ASP A 921 -17.85 44.32 -23.14
N PRO A 922 -17.18 43.69 -24.13
CA PRO A 922 -17.63 42.50 -24.87
C PRO A 922 -17.73 41.27 -23.95
N GLU A 923 -18.55 40.28 -24.34
CA GLU A 923 -18.77 39.05 -23.55
C GLU A 923 -17.45 38.42 -23.08
N LEU A 924 -17.31 38.23 -21.76
CA LEU A 924 -16.20 37.50 -21.15
C LEU A 924 -16.61 36.03 -20.94
N PRO A 925 -16.03 35.06 -21.68
CA PRO A 925 -16.27 33.64 -21.42
C PRO A 925 -15.79 33.25 -20.03
N LEU A 926 -16.52 32.34 -19.37
CA LEU A 926 -16.11 31.80 -18.08
C LEU A 926 -14.75 31.08 -18.16
N GLN A 927 -14.42 30.48 -19.30
CA GLN A 927 -13.10 29.86 -19.52
C GLN A 927 -11.97 30.91 -19.43
N ASP A 928 -12.02 31.97 -20.24
CA ASP A 928 -11.06 33.09 -20.19
C ASP A 928 -10.96 33.71 -18.79
N CYS A 929 -12.10 33.83 -18.09
CA CYS A 929 -12.16 34.33 -16.73
C CYS A 929 -11.38 33.42 -15.76
N LEU A 930 -11.62 32.10 -15.81
CA LEU A 930 -10.88 31.11 -15.03
C LEU A 930 -9.39 31.08 -15.40
N GLU A 931 -9.02 31.12 -16.68
CA GLU A 931 -7.61 31.14 -17.12
C GLU A 931 -6.84 32.35 -16.58
N LEU A 932 -7.46 33.53 -16.51
CA LEU A 932 -6.88 34.73 -15.91
C LEU A 932 -6.72 34.60 -14.38
N ILE A 933 -7.70 34.02 -13.69
CA ILE A 933 -7.66 33.80 -12.23
C ILE A 933 -6.57 32.78 -11.86
N LEU A 934 -6.56 31.63 -12.55
CA LEU A 934 -5.59 30.54 -12.31
C LEU A 934 -4.14 30.92 -12.67
N ALA A 935 -3.95 31.98 -13.47
CA ALA A 935 -2.63 32.55 -13.78
C ALA A 935 -2.18 33.65 -12.79
N SER A 936 -3.01 34.03 -11.81
CA SER A 936 -2.66 35.04 -10.80
C SER A 936 -1.65 34.52 -9.77
N LYS A 937 -0.96 35.45 -9.10
CA LYS A 937 -0.06 35.18 -7.96
C LYS A 937 -0.69 35.46 -6.60
N ASN A 938 -1.86 36.10 -6.58
CA ASN A 938 -2.55 36.46 -5.34
C ASN A 938 -3.55 35.35 -4.97
N PRO A 939 -3.90 35.16 -3.68
CA PRO A 939 -4.85 34.14 -3.25
C PRO A 939 -6.26 34.51 -3.72
N TRP A 940 -6.83 33.73 -4.65
CA TRP A 940 -8.16 33.99 -5.18
C TRP A 940 -9.06 32.76 -5.06
N GLY A 941 -10.10 32.87 -4.24
CA GLY A 941 -11.21 31.94 -4.26
C GLY A 941 -12.22 32.30 -5.35
N ILE A 942 -13.00 31.33 -5.78
CA ILE A 942 -13.91 31.42 -6.92
C ILE A 942 -15.33 31.18 -6.41
N TYR A 943 -16.23 32.15 -6.58
CA TYR A 943 -17.65 32.05 -6.22
C TYR A 943 -18.51 32.18 -7.48
N LEU A 944 -18.80 31.04 -8.11
CA LEU A 944 -19.62 30.97 -9.33
C LEU A 944 -21.10 31.07 -8.98
N ARG A 945 -21.78 32.12 -9.45
CA ARG A 945 -23.23 32.31 -9.27
C ARG A 945 -23.96 32.02 -10.57
N VAL A 946 -24.28 30.75 -10.79
CA VAL A 946 -24.94 30.29 -12.01
C VAL A 946 -26.41 30.68 -11.99
N LYS A 947 -26.82 31.55 -12.92
CA LYS A 947 -28.20 32.04 -13.02
C LYS A 947 -29.12 31.11 -13.80
N SER A 948 -28.59 30.36 -14.77
CA SER A 948 -29.38 29.48 -15.64
C SER A 948 -29.08 28.01 -15.40
N GLN A 949 -30.16 27.22 -15.25
CA GLN A 949 -30.10 25.75 -15.22
C GLN A 949 -29.33 25.16 -16.41
N THR A 950 -29.37 25.79 -17.58
CA THR A 950 -28.66 25.31 -18.79
C THR A 950 -27.14 25.43 -18.68
N GLN A 951 -26.62 26.35 -17.88
CA GLN A 951 -25.18 26.65 -17.80
C GLN A 951 -24.49 25.95 -16.61
N LEU A 952 -25.24 25.38 -15.67
CA LEU A 952 -24.69 24.67 -14.50
C LEU A 952 -23.76 23.52 -14.92
N ALA A 953 -24.23 22.66 -15.82
CA ALA A 953 -23.48 21.50 -16.28
C ALA A 953 -22.20 21.90 -17.04
N VAL A 954 -22.26 22.92 -17.91
CA VAL A 954 -21.11 23.39 -18.68
C VAL A 954 -20.08 24.08 -17.78
N SER A 955 -20.54 24.86 -16.79
CA SER A 955 -19.67 25.51 -15.79
C SER A 955 -18.92 24.46 -14.95
N LEU A 956 -19.61 23.41 -14.51
CA LEU A 956 -19.00 22.29 -13.79
C LEU A 956 -18.00 21.51 -14.66
N GLN A 957 -18.28 21.32 -15.96
CA GLN A 957 -17.34 20.67 -16.90
C GLN A 957 -16.03 21.45 -17.06
N LEU A 958 -16.08 22.79 -17.10
CA LEU A 958 -14.87 23.63 -17.12
C LEU A 958 -14.04 23.47 -15.84
N LEU A 959 -14.68 23.38 -14.67
CA LEU A 959 -13.99 23.15 -13.40
C LEU A 959 -13.36 21.75 -13.33
N GLN A 960 -14.08 20.70 -13.76
CA GLN A 960 -13.55 19.34 -13.87
C GLN A 960 -12.32 19.28 -14.78
N GLN A 961 -12.39 19.91 -15.97
CA GLN A 961 -11.26 19.99 -16.90
C GLN A 961 -10.04 20.70 -16.28
N ALA A 962 -10.24 21.82 -15.57
CA ALA A 962 -9.15 22.54 -14.89
C ALA A 962 -8.56 21.75 -13.71
N TYR A 963 -9.36 20.92 -13.04
CA TYR A 963 -8.90 20.04 -11.96
C TYR A 963 -8.12 18.82 -12.49
N ASP A 964 -8.60 18.16 -13.55
CA ASP A 964 -7.93 17.04 -14.22
C ASP A 964 -6.59 17.44 -14.85
N MET A 965 -6.48 18.69 -15.32
CA MET A 965 -5.21 19.26 -15.80
C MET A 965 -4.25 19.66 -14.66
N GLY A 966 -4.68 19.59 -13.40
CA GLY A 966 -3.86 19.98 -12.24
C GLY A 966 -3.63 21.48 -12.14
N LEU A 967 -4.66 22.29 -12.43
CA LEU A 967 -4.60 23.76 -12.43
C LEU A 967 -5.53 24.36 -11.37
N LEU A 968 -6.69 23.74 -11.13
CA LEU A 968 -7.67 24.22 -10.15
C LEU A 968 -7.25 23.85 -8.72
N TYR A 969 -6.47 24.73 -8.08
CA TYR A 969 -6.05 24.66 -6.68
C TYR A 969 -6.56 25.85 -5.83
N HIS A 970 -7.80 26.25 -6.08
CA HIS A 970 -8.42 27.44 -5.51
C HIS A 970 -9.77 27.08 -4.87
N PRO A 971 -10.13 27.62 -3.69
CA PRO A 971 -11.41 27.32 -3.05
C PRO A 971 -12.55 27.75 -3.98
N THR A 972 -13.39 26.79 -4.36
CA THR A 972 -14.38 26.94 -5.42
C THR A 972 -15.77 26.67 -4.87
N TRP A 973 -16.58 27.71 -4.83
CA TRP A 973 -17.91 27.74 -4.28
C TRP A 973 -18.94 27.89 -5.40
N LEU A 974 -20.01 27.10 -5.34
CA LEU A 974 -21.03 27.07 -6.39
C LEU A 974 -22.40 27.49 -5.87
N ASN A 975 -22.96 28.53 -6.49
CA ASN A 975 -24.22 29.15 -6.15
C ASN A 975 -25.24 29.07 -7.28
N MET A 976 -26.50 28.88 -6.89
CA MET A 976 -27.69 29.02 -7.72
C MET A 976 -28.86 29.35 -6.77
N ASP A 977 -29.85 30.12 -7.24
CA ASP A 977 -31.13 30.30 -6.55
C ASP A 977 -31.99 29.03 -6.79
N ILE A 978 -32.31 28.27 -5.73
CA ILE A 978 -32.89 26.91 -5.83
C ILE A 978 -34.21 26.71 -5.07
N ALA A 979 -35.03 25.79 -5.57
CA ALA A 979 -36.34 25.41 -5.02
C ALA A 979 -36.29 24.10 -4.21
N HIS A 980 -36.92 24.05 -3.04
CA HIS A 980 -37.09 22.83 -2.24
C HIS A 980 -38.30 22.92 -1.30
N GLY A 981 -38.75 21.78 -0.76
CA GLY A 981 -39.73 21.73 0.33
C GLY A 981 -40.99 22.56 0.08
N ILE A 982 -41.33 23.45 1.01
CA ILE A 982 -42.50 24.35 0.91
C ILE A 982 -42.38 25.45 -0.17
N PHE A 983 -41.19 25.70 -0.72
CA PHE A 983 -40.90 26.81 -1.65
C PHE A 983 -40.56 26.31 -3.07
N ASN A 984 -41.38 25.37 -3.57
CA ASN A 984 -41.21 24.77 -4.90
C ASN A 984 -41.80 25.66 -6.03
N PHE A 985 -41.19 26.82 -6.26
CA PHE A 985 -41.61 27.79 -7.29
C PHE A 985 -41.22 27.35 -8.71
N GLN A 986 -42.06 27.69 -9.70
CA GLN A 986 -41.75 27.45 -11.12
C GLN A 986 -40.62 28.37 -11.60
N GLY A 987 -39.82 27.90 -12.55
CA GLY A 987 -38.67 28.61 -13.11
C GLY A 987 -37.32 28.33 -12.41
N TYR A 988 -37.35 27.87 -11.16
CA TYR A 988 -36.15 27.54 -10.39
C TYR A 988 -35.78 26.05 -10.48
N MET A 989 -34.48 25.75 -10.42
CA MET A 989 -33.99 24.37 -10.34
C MET A 989 -34.30 23.78 -8.95
N THR A 990 -34.76 22.52 -8.89
CA THR A 990 -34.91 21.85 -7.58
C THR A 990 -33.55 21.58 -6.93
N GLY A 991 -33.44 21.75 -5.61
CA GLY A 991 -32.19 21.52 -4.90
C GLY A 991 -31.63 20.09 -5.04
N GLN A 992 -32.50 19.10 -5.29
CA GLN A 992 -32.09 17.72 -5.57
C GLN A 992 -31.47 17.57 -6.97
N GLU A 993 -31.93 18.34 -7.95
CA GLU A 993 -31.31 18.39 -9.30
C GLU A 993 -29.95 19.09 -9.23
N PHE A 994 -29.86 20.19 -8.49
CA PHE A 994 -28.62 20.93 -8.24
C PHE A 994 -27.54 20.04 -7.62
N LEU A 995 -27.86 19.40 -6.48
CA LEU A 995 -26.95 18.46 -5.81
C LEU A 995 -26.58 17.25 -6.68
N ARG A 996 -27.51 16.72 -7.49
CA ARG A 996 -27.20 15.59 -8.38
C ARG A 996 -26.25 16.01 -9.50
N THR A 997 -26.46 17.18 -10.10
CA THR A 997 -25.61 17.72 -11.18
C THR A 997 -24.19 17.97 -10.68
N ILE A 998 -24.03 18.53 -9.48
CA ILE A 998 -22.72 18.70 -8.81
C ILE A 998 -22.04 17.34 -8.62
N ASN A 999 -22.74 16.39 -7.98
CA ASN A 999 -22.20 15.07 -7.67
C ASN A 999 -21.88 14.21 -8.91
N GLN A 1000 -22.44 14.53 -10.08
CA GLN A 1000 -22.19 13.81 -11.33
C GLN A 1000 -21.09 14.41 -12.22
N ILE A 1001 -20.76 15.70 -12.08
CA ILE A 1001 -19.90 16.41 -13.06
C ILE A 1001 -18.61 16.94 -12.45
N PHE A 1002 -18.69 17.67 -11.33
CA PHE A 1002 -17.52 18.16 -10.59
C PHE A 1002 -17.91 18.32 -9.12
N PRO A 1003 -17.67 17.29 -8.29
CA PRO A 1003 -18.26 17.25 -6.97
C PRO A 1003 -17.38 17.96 -5.92
N HIS A 1004 -16.17 18.37 -6.31
CA HIS A 1004 -15.11 18.95 -5.48
C HIS A 1004 -15.31 20.44 -5.15
N VAL A 1005 -16.52 20.87 -4.80
CA VAL A 1005 -16.87 22.27 -4.51
C VAL A 1005 -17.51 22.43 -3.13
N THR A 1006 -17.42 23.63 -2.55
CA THR A 1006 -18.32 24.03 -1.48
C THR A 1006 -19.68 24.38 -2.09
N VAL A 1007 -20.76 23.80 -1.55
CA VAL A 1007 -22.12 24.02 -2.07
C VAL A 1007 -22.71 25.26 -1.41
N ALA A 1008 -22.95 26.32 -2.17
CA ALA A 1008 -23.28 27.65 -1.66
C ALA A 1008 -24.67 28.14 -2.11
N PRO A 1009 -25.77 27.49 -1.68
CA PRO A 1009 -27.12 27.72 -2.21
C PRO A 1009 -27.70 29.08 -1.80
N SER A 1010 -28.43 29.71 -2.73
CA SER A 1010 -29.31 30.84 -2.45
C SER A 1010 -30.79 30.46 -2.69
N TRP A 1011 -31.69 31.35 -2.30
CA TRP A 1011 -33.13 31.10 -2.20
C TRP A 1011 -33.89 32.17 -2.99
N PRO A 1012 -34.94 31.80 -3.74
CA PRO A 1012 -35.84 32.74 -4.43
C PRO A 1012 -36.31 33.87 -3.50
N GLN A 1013 -36.45 35.09 -4.00
CA GLN A 1013 -36.92 36.22 -3.18
C GLN A 1013 -38.34 35.95 -2.65
N GLU A 1014 -39.17 35.29 -3.47
CA GLU A 1014 -40.52 34.83 -3.19
C GLU A 1014 -40.59 33.81 -2.03
N ALA A 1015 -39.47 33.14 -1.73
CA ALA A 1015 -39.33 32.28 -0.54
C ALA A 1015 -38.98 33.07 0.73
N LEU A 1016 -38.49 34.29 0.59
CA LEU A 1016 -37.91 35.12 1.66
C LEU A 1016 -38.82 36.28 2.10
N ASP A 1017 -39.95 36.55 1.41
CA ASP A 1017 -40.89 37.62 1.76
C ASP A 1017 -41.45 37.54 3.20
N GLN A 1018 -41.44 36.36 3.83
CA GLN A 1018 -41.82 36.16 5.24
C GLN A 1018 -40.61 36.02 6.20
N GLY A 1019 -39.39 36.20 5.68
CA GLY A 1019 -38.13 35.90 6.34
C GLY A 1019 -37.85 34.40 6.51
N TYR A 1020 -36.75 34.07 7.17
CA TYR A 1020 -36.32 32.68 7.41
C TYR A 1020 -37.21 31.97 8.45
N THR A 1021 -38.39 31.51 8.00
CA THR A 1021 -39.36 30.79 8.84
C THR A 1021 -38.81 29.44 9.34
N LEU A 1022 -39.40 28.90 10.42
CA LEU A 1022 -38.97 27.60 10.97
C LEU A 1022 -39.04 26.46 9.94
N GLN A 1023 -40.07 26.44 9.09
CA GLN A 1023 -40.22 25.36 8.10
C GLN A 1023 -39.26 25.55 6.92
N LEU A 1024 -39.04 26.79 6.46
CA LEU A 1024 -38.00 27.11 5.48
C LEU A 1024 -36.62 26.64 5.98
N VAL A 1025 -36.21 27.01 7.21
CA VAL A 1025 -34.92 26.58 7.77
C VAL A 1025 -34.84 25.04 7.93
N LYS A 1026 -35.93 24.36 8.30
CA LYS A 1026 -35.97 22.89 8.34
C LYS A 1026 -35.76 22.27 6.95
N ASP A 1027 -36.43 22.80 5.92
CA ASP A 1027 -36.34 22.30 4.55
C ASP A 1027 -34.96 22.58 3.94
N MET A 1028 -34.38 23.75 4.22
CA MET A 1028 -32.99 24.08 3.87
C MET A 1028 -32.00 23.07 4.47
N ILE A 1029 -32.11 22.75 5.76
CA ILE A 1029 -31.24 21.77 6.42
C ILE A 1029 -31.46 20.38 5.84
N LYS A 1030 -32.73 19.97 5.67
CA LYS A 1030 -33.13 18.65 5.17
C LYS A 1030 -32.58 18.37 3.77
N LEU A 1031 -32.53 19.37 2.89
CA LEU A 1031 -31.96 19.23 1.54
C LEU A 1031 -30.51 18.73 1.56
N PHE A 1032 -29.70 19.18 2.53
CA PHE A 1032 -28.27 18.86 2.59
C PHE A 1032 -27.92 17.74 3.58
N GLN A 1033 -28.91 17.10 4.20
CA GLN A 1033 -28.69 15.86 4.96
C GLN A 1033 -28.18 14.77 4.01
N GLY A 1034 -27.01 14.18 4.32
CA GLY A 1034 -26.34 13.19 3.46
C GLY A 1034 -25.57 13.76 2.25
N THR A 1035 -25.60 15.08 2.02
CA THR A 1035 -24.59 15.73 1.15
C THR A 1035 -23.23 15.60 1.83
N TRP A 1036 -22.14 15.26 1.11
CA TRP A 1036 -20.81 15.07 1.72
C TRP A 1036 -19.99 16.39 1.76
N GLN A 1037 -20.20 17.27 0.79
CA GLN A 1037 -19.54 18.58 0.66
C GLN A 1037 -19.75 19.48 1.89
N ASP A 1038 -18.86 20.45 2.08
CA ASP A 1038 -19.12 21.61 2.92
C ASP A 1038 -20.23 22.47 2.29
N VAL A 1039 -21.07 23.09 3.12
CA VAL A 1039 -22.22 23.89 2.69
C VAL A 1039 -22.12 25.31 3.25
N SER A 1040 -22.25 26.34 2.41
CA SER A 1040 -22.35 27.73 2.87
C SER A 1040 -23.70 28.32 2.53
N LEU A 1041 -24.59 28.41 3.51
CA LEU A 1041 -25.94 28.94 3.31
C LEU A 1041 -25.89 30.45 3.06
N GLN A 1042 -26.35 30.88 1.90
CA GLN A 1042 -26.37 32.30 1.53
C GLN A 1042 -27.63 32.96 2.12
N LEU A 1043 -27.43 33.88 3.07
CA LEU A 1043 -28.50 34.54 3.82
C LEU A 1043 -28.55 36.04 3.51
N GLN A 1044 -29.70 36.62 3.18
CA GLN A 1044 -29.81 38.06 3.02
C GLN A 1044 -29.95 38.75 4.38
N ALA A 1045 -29.10 39.74 4.66
CA ALA A 1045 -29.02 40.42 5.96
C ALA A 1045 -30.38 40.95 6.46
N VAL A 1046 -31.17 41.55 5.56
CA VAL A 1046 -32.48 42.16 5.83
C VAL A 1046 -33.46 41.18 6.49
N TYR A 1047 -33.41 39.90 6.14
CA TYR A 1047 -34.36 38.88 6.62
C TYR A 1047 -33.91 38.12 7.87
N LEU A 1048 -32.73 38.43 8.44
CA LEU A 1048 -32.17 37.68 9.57
C LEU A 1048 -32.88 37.91 10.91
N GLU A 1049 -33.44 39.11 11.14
CA GLU A 1049 -33.87 39.61 12.47
C GLU A 1049 -34.88 38.71 13.19
N ARG A 1050 -35.61 37.84 12.48
CA ARG A 1050 -36.64 36.93 13.02
C ARG A 1050 -36.19 35.47 13.14
N SER A 1051 -34.91 35.18 12.89
CA SER A 1051 -34.42 33.81 12.63
C SER A 1051 -33.08 33.43 13.28
N GLU A 1052 -32.32 34.41 13.76
CA GLU A 1052 -30.93 34.29 14.25
C GLU A 1052 -30.65 33.05 15.12
N THR A 1053 -31.47 32.79 16.14
CA THR A 1053 -31.29 31.68 17.09
C THR A 1053 -31.31 30.31 16.43
N ARG A 1054 -32.02 30.17 15.30
CA ARG A 1054 -32.08 28.92 14.51
C ARG A 1054 -30.76 28.65 13.81
N PHE A 1055 -30.15 29.68 13.22
CA PHE A 1055 -28.87 29.57 12.52
C PHE A 1055 -27.69 29.36 13.48
N LYS A 1056 -27.74 29.96 14.68
CA LYS A 1056 -26.78 29.63 15.76
C LYS A 1056 -26.85 28.16 16.16
N SER A 1057 -28.07 27.63 16.35
CA SER A 1057 -28.27 26.20 16.66
C SER A 1057 -27.82 25.28 15.52
N LEU A 1058 -27.97 25.69 14.25
CA LEU A 1058 -27.44 24.95 13.10
C LEU A 1058 -25.91 24.82 13.16
N LEU A 1059 -25.20 25.93 13.33
CA LEU A 1059 -23.73 25.93 13.38
C LEU A 1059 -23.16 25.09 14.53
N GLN A 1060 -23.85 25.05 15.68
CA GLN A 1060 -23.47 24.17 16.81
C GLN A 1060 -23.63 22.67 16.51
N ASN A 1061 -24.62 22.30 15.71
CA ASN A 1061 -25.02 20.90 15.53
C ASN A 1061 -24.59 20.30 14.19
N GLN A 1062 -24.03 21.09 13.27
CA GLN A 1062 -23.62 20.64 11.93
C GLN A 1062 -22.27 21.26 11.51
N PRO A 1063 -21.12 20.64 11.84
CA PRO A 1063 -19.77 21.21 11.68
C PRO A 1063 -19.26 21.37 10.23
N ARG A 1064 -20.15 21.26 9.24
CA ARG A 1064 -19.89 21.44 7.80
C ARG A 1064 -20.72 22.57 7.18
N PHE A 1065 -21.60 23.17 7.98
CA PHE A 1065 -22.36 24.33 7.56
C PHE A 1065 -21.60 25.58 7.98
N SER A 1066 -21.42 26.49 7.03
CA SER A 1066 -21.12 27.89 7.28
C SER A 1066 -22.30 28.74 6.81
N LEU A 1067 -22.29 30.01 7.21
CA LEU A 1067 -23.23 31.01 6.72
C LEU A 1067 -22.44 32.06 5.94
N THR A 1068 -22.98 32.51 4.81
CA THR A 1068 -22.48 33.73 4.15
C THR A 1068 -23.61 34.72 4.10
N VAL A 1069 -23.42 35.88 4.72
CA VAL A 1069 -24.44 36.92 4.74
C VAL A 1069 -24.19 37.88 3.58
N GLU A 1070 -25.19 38.00 2.72
CA GLU A 1070 -25.25 38.90 1.56
C GLU A 1070 -26.11 40.14 1.86
N HIS A 1071 -25.96 41.17 1.03
CA HIS A 1071 -26.86 42.32 0.98
C HIS A 1071 -27.19 42.67 -0.49
N ARG A 1072 -28.15 41.95 -1.12
CA ARG A 1072 -28.65 42.30 -2.46
C ARG A 1072 -29.22 43.73 -2.46
N THR A 1073 -28.61 44.64 -3.21
CA THR A 1073 -28.92 46.08 -3.20
C THR A 1073 -30.22 46.39 -3.92
N GLY A 1074 -31.35 46.34 -3.20
CA GLY A 1074 -32.68 46.62 -3.75
C GLY A 1074 -33.69 47.13 -2.72
N LYS A 1075 -33.89 48.45 -2.70
CA LYS A 1075 -35.02 49.19 -2.08
C LYS A 1075 -35.10 49.30 -0.55
N GLU A 1076 -34.33 48.56 0.25
CA GLU A 1076 -34.26 48.77 1.71
C GLU A 1076 -32.89 49.29 2.18
N GLY A 1077 -32.88 50.01 3.31
CA GLY A 1077 -31.74 50.81 3.74
C GLY A 1077 -30.66 50.05 4.53
N LEU A 1078 -29.45 50.63 4.57
CA LEU A 1078 -28.23 50.13 5.22
C LEU A 1078 -28.32 49.89 6.75
N SER A 1079 -29.52 49.98 7.34
CA SER A 1079 -29.81 49.75 8.76
C SER A 1079 -30.37 48.35 9.05
N GLY A 1080 -31.09 47.73 8.10
CA GLY A 1080 -31.79 46.45 8.32
C GLY A 1080 -30.83 45.29 8.60
N GLY A 1081 -31.17 44.42 9.56
CA GLY A 1081 -30.41 43.21 9.91
C GLY A 1081 -29.22 43.41 10.84
N ASN A 1082 -28.71 44.65 11.02
CA ASN A 1082 -27.42 44.90 11.70
C ASN A 1082 -27.28 44.26 13.08
N HIS A 1083 -28.35 44.23 13.89
CA HIS A 1083 -28.31 43.59 15.22
C HIS A 1083 -28.01 42.09 15.11
N SER A 1084 -28.75 41.35 14.27
CA SER A 1084 -28.54 39.91 14.10
C SER A 1084 -27.29 39.57 13.29
N VAL A 1085 -26.85 40.44 12.38
CA VAL A 1085 -25.54 40.30 11.72
C VAL A 1085 -24.41 40.39 12.76
N THR A 1086 -24.45 41.40 13.65
CA THR A 1086 -23.50 41.54 14.78
C THR A 1086 -23.57 40.34 15.72
N SER A 1087 -24.78 39.86 16.03
CA SER A 1087 -25.02 38.80 16.99
C SER A 1087 -24.61 37.40 16.47
N LEU A 1088 -24.71 37.15 15.16
CA LEU A 1088 -24.09 35.98 14.51
C LEU A 1088 -22.57 36.10 14.53
N HIS A 1089 -22.03 37.27 14.14
CA HIS A 1089 -20.59 37.53 14.08
C HIS A 1089 -19.89 37.19 15.40
N LYS A 1090 -20.41 37.70 16.52
CA LYS A 1090 -19.81 37.49 17.84
C LYS A 1090 -19.82 36.03 18.31
N GLY A 1091 -20.68 35.18 17.75
CA GLY A 1091 -20.76 33.75 18.11
C GLY A 1091 -19.92 32.81 17.23
N TYR A 1092 -19.79 33.09 15.93
CA TYR A 1092 -19.29 32.11 14.94
C TYR A 1092 -18.36 32.75 13.89
N ARG A 1093 -17.31 33.43 14.36
CA ARG A 1093 -16.36 34.20 13.53
C ARG A 1093 -15.70 33.39 12.41
N GLU A 1094 -15.43 32.11 12.66
CA GLU A 1094 -14.76 31.19 11.71
C GLU A 1094 -15.73 30.56 10.69
N LEU A 1095 -17.04 30.55 10.99
CA LEU A 1095 -18.09 29.91 10.18
C LEU A 1095 -19.07 30.93 9.55
N THR A 1096 -18.78 32.22 9.65
CA THR A 1096 -19.64 33.30 9.10
C THR A 1096 -18.83 34.22 8.19
N PHE A 1097 -19.26 34.34 6.94
CA PHE A 1097 -18.62 35.15 5.89
C PHE A 1097 -19.55 36.27 5.41
N TYR A 1098 -19.00 37.28 4.75
CA TYR A 1098 -19.71 38.56 4.51
C TYR A 1098 -19.48 39.10 3.09
N ASN A 1099 -20.41 38.77 2.19
CA ASN A 1099 -20.45 39.28 0.81
C ASN A 1099 -21.23 40.61 0.79
N MET A 1100 -20.60 41.69 1.25
CA MET A 1100 -21.21 43.01 1.43
C MET A 1100 -20.19 44.14 1.24
N ALA A 1101 -20.68 45.34 0.91
CA ALA A 1101 -19.87 46.54 0.84
C ALA A 1101 -19.17 46.88 2.18
N ASN A 1102 -17.92 47.33 2.10
CA ASN A 1102 -17.08 47.60 3.28
C ASN A 1102 -17.66 48.69 4.21
N SER A 1103 -18.45 49.62 3.69
CA SER A 1103 -19.20 50.61 4.50
C SER A 1103 -20.19 49.94 5.46
N TYR A 1104 -20.86 48.87 5.05
CA TYR A 1104 -21.77 48.10 5.92
C TYR A 1104 -20.98 47.18 6.86
N LYS A 1105 -19.89 46.52 6.38
CA LYS A 1105 -18.98 45.73 7.25
C LYS A 1105 -18.46 46.55 8.44
N ASN A 1106 -18.01 47.78 8.19
CA ASN A 1106 -17.47 48.66 9.22
C ASN A 1106 -18.51 49.07 10.29
N ASN A 1107 -19.78 49.17 9.91
CA ASN A 1107 -20.85 49.58 10.84
C ASN A 1107 -21.13 48.54 11.94
N PHE A 1108 -21.02 47.23 11.65
CA PHE A 1108 -21.17 46.19 12.68
C PHE A 1108 -19.82 45.71 13.25
N GLY A 1109 -18.75 45.67 12.44
CA GLY A 1109 -17.42 45.23 12.86
C GLY A 1109 -16.75 46.17 13.89
N SER A 1110 -17.10 47.46 13.88
CA SER A 1110 -16.63 48.44 14.87
C SER A 1110 -17.04 48.11 16.32
N THR A 1111 -18.04 47.25 16.52
CA THR A 1111 -18.51 46.84 17.86
C THR A 1111 -17.55 45.89 18.60
N ASP A 1112 -16.43 45.51 18.01
CA ASP A 1112 -15.32 44.80 18.68
C ASP A 1112 -14.34 45.76 19.39
N TYR A 1113 -14.21 47.02 18.95
CA TYR A 1113 -13.28 47.98 19.56
C TYR A 1113 -13.80 48.64 20.85
N ALA A 1114 -15.05 48.37 21.23
CA ALA A 1114 -15.71 49.04 22.36
C ALA A 1114 -15.64 48.28 23.70
N PHE A 1115 -14.94 47.14 23.76
CA PHE A 1115 -14.95 46.21 24.90
C PHE A 1115 -13.61 45.47 25.16
N ASN A 1116 -12.48 46.09 24.80
CA ASN A 1116 -11.14 45.74 25.30
C ASN A 1116 -10.78 46.63 26.49
#